data_AF-A0A017SV33-F1
#
_entry.id   AF-A0A017SV33-F1
#
_cell.length_a   1.000
_cell.length_b   1.000
_cell.length_c   1.000
_cell.angle_alpha   90.00
_cell.angle_beta   90.00
_cell.angle_gamma   90.00
#
_symmetry.space_group_name_H-M   'P 1'
#
loop_
_entity.id
_entity.type
_entity.pdbx_description
1 polymer ?
#
loop_
_entity_poly.entity_id
_entity_poly.type
_entity_poly.pdbx_seq_one_letter_code
_entity_poly.pdbx_strand_id
1 'polypeptide(L)'
;MTLERLRVLGEQVAAFLRDALGGRVPARDRPRAEAIRATLSEILAGGMDDVTGDGWREALLAPSVDAVLDMPERWQVAVDLVAIYFHKIEKMEDAELQERGAAGADSANRPIEEMPRSRKLGLAAFLLRQLLLRGTDQRRFFLGQISSWNVLHVIPEVLPGLALDEYDVLALVRSLDAVPPNDLARSKPFSAASTWISHHPSVGRRIVDAWFAQESWTEGLTSRAACELVIGVVRAGDSHLPWRDEVVARLIGEPDERLWGDAVWLACFAWPAPEPPARVRHKALIDAVMRFPPLLVEQGLAAMVREAQVHPVESVSTAASLLRLLAERHDREDIERRCAPLLALVAWYATGSVRKGPSETEALDLQALVPVLMLVEPAGAPRGLDYWLAEQVVVSAGVAKDFTAAWLALHSREIFRQHLSFGDMLPVLEHDLGAEGITRWLLSFLVHPRADTRLVAAYLLGKLGGVVVPEGFLAALSAEQVDALAHEIIGGVTNPDTVVRWLVHIAQQRPDRLDLVQNLLLEDVAEDYPAACRRGMALLPTSGPDALAALIALRARVLTQLDEADAVHERARQVGDVIALRPARRAWHEVQNRLFQESARDARSSGRYVFASVVTMVPIARGEATAPQLPGDEPVRFETFSSGIELPLRELIDPLIFRASRVRHRQAAATLLAREAHE
;
A
#
# COMPACT_ATOMS: atom_id res chain seq x y z
N MET A 1 -27.13 -41.90 -26.69
CA MET A 1 -28.11 -41.65 -25.59
C MET A 1 -27.70 -40.48 -24.69
N THR A 2 -26.40 -40.25 -24.48
CA THR A 2 -25.86 -39.20 -23.61
C THR A 2 -26.16 -37.77 -24.08
N LEU A 3 -26.04 -37.45 -25.38
CA LEU A 3 -26.33 -36.10 -25.91
C LEU A 3 -27.80 -35.69 -25.78
N GLU A 4 -28.74 -36.63 -25.96
CA GLU A 4 -30.17 -36.34 -25.80
C GLU A 4 -30.51 -36.02 -24.33
N ARG A 5 -29.90 -36.74 -23.38
CA ARG A 5 -30.03 -36.45 -21.95
C ARG A 5 -29.43 -35.08 -21.58
N LEU A 6 -28.30 -34.72 -22.19
CA LEU A 6 -27.69 -33.39 -22.03
C LEU A 6 -28.57 -32.28 -22.59
N ARG A 7 -29.22 -32.50 -23.74
CA ARG A 7 -30.17 -31.55 -24.31
C ARG A 7 -31.38 -31.32 -23.40
N VAL A 8 -31.95 -32.39 -22.86
CA VAL A 8 -33.06 -32.29 -21.87
C VAL A 8 -32.61 -31.54 -20.62
N LEU A 9 -31.39 -31.78 -20.14
CA LEU A 9 -30.84 -31.02 -19.01
C LEU A 9 -30.58 -29.55 -19.39
N GLY A 10 -30.17 -29.29 -20.63
CA GLY A 10 -29.99 -27.94 -21.18
C GLY A 10 -31.28 -27.12 -21.18
N GLU A 11 -32.42 -27.73 -21.46
CA GLU A 11 -33.74 -27.09 -21.31
C GLU A 11 -34.02 -26.68 -19.86
N GLN A 12 -33.55 -27.46 -18.87
CA GLN A 12 -33.66 -27.11 -17.46
C GLN A 12 -32.75 -25.94 -17.09
N VAL A 13 -31.53 -25.89 -17.65
CA VAL A 13 -30.63 -24.73 -17.50
C VAL A 13 -31.26 -23.49 -18.11
N ALA A 14 -31.85 -23.59 -19.31
CA ALA A 14 -32.51 -22.50 -19.99
C ALA A 14 -33.75 -21.99 -19.22
N ALA A 15 -34.55 -22.91 -18.67
CA ALA A 15 -35.68 -22.57 -17.80
C ALA A 15 -35.20 -21.88 -16.51
N PHE A 16 -34.14 -22.38 -15.89
CA PHE A 16 -33.51 -21.74 -14.73
C PHE A 16 -33.06 -20.31 -15.04
N LEU A 17 -32.36 -20.10 -16.17
CA LEU A 17 -31.89 -18.78 -16.57
C LEU A 17 -33.05 -17.83 -16.84
N ARG A 18 -34.11 -18.25 -17.53
CA ARG A 18 -35.31 -17.43 -17.76
C ARG A 18 -35.94 -16.97 -16.44
N ASP A 19 -36.14 -17.88 -15.50
CA ASP A 19 -36.70 -17.57 -14.18
C ASP A 19 -35.82 -16.60 -13.38
N ALA A 20 -34.50 -16.83 -13.40
CA ALA A 20 -33.54 -16.01 -12.65
C ALA A 20 -33.33 -14.62 -13.29
N LEU A 21 -33.38 -14.51 -14.62
CA LEU A 21 -33.33 -13.24 -15.35
C LEU A 21 -34.59 -12.39 -15.14
N GLY A 22 -35.76 -13.05 -15.01
CA GLY A 22 -37.03 -12.39 -14.68
C GLY A 22 -37.10 -11.87 -13.25
N GLY A 23 -36.32 -12.45 -12.33
CA GLY A 23 -36.19 -11.98 -10.95
C GLY A 23 -35.33 -12.92 -10.11
N ARG A 24 -34.15 -12.45 -9.72
CA ARG A 24 -33.20 -13.24 -8.92
C ARG A 24 -33.71 -13.43 -7.49
N VAL A 25 -33.86 -14.68 -7.07
CA VAL A 25 -34.30 -15.07 -5.72
C VAL A 25 -33.35 -16.14 -5.20
N PRO A 26 -32.27 -15.77 -4.48
CA PRO A 26 -31.21 -16.71 -4.11
C PRO A 26 -31.69 -17.97 -3.38
N ALA A 27 -32.72 -17.86 -2.53
CA ALA A 27 -33.32 -18.97 -1.80
C ALA A 27 -34.00 -20.01 -2.69
N ARG A 28 -34.54 -19.60 -3.85
CA ARG A 28 -35.13 -20.47 -4.87
C ARG A 28 -34.09 -20.97 -5.87
N ASP A 29 -33.20 -20.07 -6.28
CA ASP A 29 -32.27 -20.31 -7.39
C ASP A 29 -31.16 -21.29 -7.01
N ARG A 30 -30.66 -21.21 -5.76
CA ARG A 30 -29.56 -22.08 -5.30
C ARG A 30 -29.93 -23.57 -5.25
N PRO A 31 -31.05 -24.01 -4.64
CA PRO A 31 -31.44 -25.43 -4.64
C PRO A 31 -31.70 -25.97 -6.05
N ARG A 32 -32.30 -25.17 -6.94
CA ARG A 32 -32.57 -25.56 -8.33
C ARG A 32 -31.28 -25.78 -9.12
N ALA A 33 -30.34 -24.84 -9.02
CA ALA A 33 -29.03 -25.01 -9.63
C ALA A 33 -28.31 -26.23 -9.05
N GLU A 34 -28.35 -26.45 -7.73
CA GLU A 34 -27.77 -27.63 -7.07
C GLU A 34 -28.30 -28.96 -7.63
N ALA A 35 -29.62 -29.06 -7.87
CA ALA A 35 -30.21 -30.24 -8.50
C ALA A 35 -29.73 -30.45 -9.95
N ILE A 36 -29.72 -29.39 -10.76
CA ILE A 36 -29.23 -29.45 -12.15
C ILE A 36 -27.76 -29.88 -12.18
N ARG A 37 -26.93 -29.35 -11.27
CA ARG A 37 -25.51 -29.74 -11.15
C ARG A 37 -25.35 -31.22 -10.82
N ALA A 38 -26.13 -31.74 -9.86
CA ALA A 38 -26.07 -33.15 -9.48
C ALA A 38 -26.42 -34.06 -10.67
N THR A 39 -27.49 -33.73 -11.40
CA THR A 39 -27.86 -34.48 -12.61
C THR A 39 -26.81 -34.39 -13.71
N LEU A 40 -26.17 -33.22 -13.90
CA LEU A 40 -25.07 -33.09 -14.85
C LEU A 40 -23.90 -33.99 -14.47
N SER A 41 -23.48 -33.96 -13.19
CA SER A 41 -22.39 -34.80 -12.69
C SER A 41 -22.68 -36.29 -12.88
N GLU A 42 -23.91 -36.74 -12.65
CA GLU A 42 -24.31 -38.13 -12.90
C GLU A 42 -24.25 -38.51 -14.39
N ILE A 43 -24.64 -37.59 -15.28
CA ILE A 43 -24.57 -37.82 -16.73
C ILE A 43 -23.12 -37.90 -17.20
N LEU A 44 -22.26 -37.02 -16.69
CA LEU A 44 -20.83 -36.98 -17.06
C LEU A 44 -20.07 -38.20 -16.49
N ALA A 45 -20.38 -38.63 -15.27
CA ALA A 45 -19.78 -39.81 -14.65
C ALA A 45 -20.17 -41.13 -15.34
N GLY A 46 -21.28 -41.15 -16.10
CA GLY A 46 -21.77 -42.32 -16.82
C GLY A 46 -20.99 -42.71 -18.08
N GLY A 47 -19.85 -42.06 -18.36
CA GLY A 47 -18.96 -42.32 -19.49
C GLY A 47 -19.18 -41.37 -20.68
N MET A 48 -18.14 -40.61 -21.02
CA MET A 48 -18.07 -39.67 -22.16
C MET A 48 -17.23 -40.20 -23.34
N ASP A 49 -17.05 -41.52 -23.45
CA ASP A 49 -16.13 -42.10 -24.43
C ASP A 49 -16.50 -41.76 -25.90
N ASP A 50 -17.76 -41.41 -26.18
CA ASP A 50 -18.26 -41.02 -27.51
C ASP A 50 -18.39 -39.50 -27.74
N VAL A 51 -18.22 -38.65 -26.71
CA VAL A 51 -18.35 -37.19 -26.83
C VAL A 51 -17.00 -36.54 -26.58
N THR A 52 -16.17 -36.48 -27.62
CA THR A 52 -14.87 -35.81 -27.54
C THR A 52 -15.03 -34.29 -27.66
N GLY A 53 -14.31 -33.54 -26.81
CA GLY A 53 -14.23 -32.07 -26.88
C GLY A 53 -15.43 -31.30 -26.31
N ASP A 54 -15.75 -30.16 -26.93
CA ASP A 54 -16.77 -29.21 -26.45
C ASP A 54 -18.24 -29.61 -26.75
N GLY A 55 -18.47 -30.74 -27.44
CA GLY A 55 -19.80 -31.13 -27.93
C GLY A 55 -20.86 -31.34 -26.83
N TRP A 56 -20.46 -31.73 -25.62
CA TRP A 56 -21.38 -31.84 -24.49
C TRP A 56 -21.78 -30.46 -23.93
N ARG A 57 -20.87 -29.47 -23.94
CA ARG A 57 -21.15 -28.09 -23.52
C ARG A 57 -22.10 -27.43 -24.51
N GLU A 58 -21.93 -27.72 -25.79
CA GLU A 58 -22.85 -27.28 -26.84
C GLU A 58 -24.26 -27.84 -26.63
N ALA A 59 -24.39 -29.17 -26.44
CA ALA A 59 -25.69 -29.79 -26.18
C ALA A 59 -26.38 -29.26 -24.91
N LEU A 60 -25.60 -28.97 -23.87
CA LEU A 60 -26.11 -28.43 -22.60
C LEU A 60 -26.53 -26.96 -22.70
N LEU A 61 -25.74 -26.11 -23.38
CA LEU A 61 -25.95 -24.66 -23.37
C LEU A 61 -26.72 -24.15 -24.58
N ALA A 62 -26.87 -24.92 -25.66
CA ALA A 62 -27.64 -24.49 -26.85
C ALA A 62 -29.05 -23.98 -26.52
N PRO A 63 -29.87 -24.66 -25.68
CA PRO A 63 -31.18 -24.14 -25.29
C PRO A 63 -31.10 -22.81 -24.52
N SER A 64 -30.05 -22.64 -23.72
CA SER A 64 -29.82 -21.41 -22.95
C SER A 64 -29.40 -20.25 -23.85
N VAL A 65 -28.56 -20.52 -24.86
CA VAL A 65 -28.18 -19.56 -25.89
C VAL A 65 -29.42 -19.10 -26.65
N ASP A 66 -30.24 -20.04 -27.15
CA ASP A 66 -31.48 -19.72 -27.87
C ASP A 66 -32.44 -18.87 -27.02
N ALA A 67 -32.55 -19.17 -25.73
CA ALA A 67 -33.46 -18.47 -24.83
C ALA A 67 -33.07 -17.01 -24.56
N VAL A 68 -31.80 -16.63 -24.73
CA VAL A 68 -31.30 -15.28 -24.39
C VAL A 68 -30.66 -14.53 -25.56
N LEU A 69 -30.55 -15.15 -26.73
CA LEU A 69 -29.86 -14.60 -27.90
C LEU A 69 -30.40 -13.21 -28.30
N ASP A 70 -31.73 -13.05 -28.32
CA ASP A 70 -32.37 -11.80 -28.74
C ASP A 70 -32.43 -10.73 -27.63
N MET A 71 -31.81 -10.97 -26.46
CA MET A 71 -31.81 -10.06 -25.30
C MET A 71 -30.37 -9.70 -24.88
N PRO A 72 -29.61 -8.96 -25.71
CA PRO A 72 -28.20 -8.68 -25.43
C PRO A 72 -27.94 -7.90 -24.14
N GLU A 73 -28.90 -7.09 -23.69
CA GLU A 73 -28.84 -6.40 -22.39
C GLU A 73 -28.88 -7.37 -21.20
N ARG A 74 -29.25 -8.64 -21.42
CA ARG A 74 -29.30 -9.71 -20.41
C ARG A 74 -28.14 -10.68 -20.47
N TRP A 75 -27.32 -10.66 -21.54
CA TRP A 75 -26.23 -11.63 -21.72
C TRP A 75 -25.22 -11.59 -20.56
N GLN A 76 -24.88 -10.41 -20.06
CA GLN A 76 -23.96 -10.27 -18.93
C GLN A 76 -24.52 -10.94 -17.67
N VAL A 77 -25.81 -10.73 -17.38
CA VAL A 77 -26.47 -11.34 -16.23
C VAL A 77 -26.58 -12.85 -16.40
N ALA A 78 -26.81 -13.34 -17.62
CA ALA A 78 -26.81 -14.78 -17.91
C ALA A 78 -25.43 -15.40 -17.65
N VAL A 79 -24.35 -14.76 -18.11
CA VAL A 79 -22.97 -15.18 -17.82
C VAL A 79 -22.69 -15.16 -16.32
N ASP A 80 -23.11 -14.12 -15.61
CA ASP A 80 -22.98 -14.05 -14.15
C ASP A 80 -23.70 -15.18 -13.44
N LEU A 81 -24.93 -15.50 -13.85
CA LEU A 81 -25.70 -16.59 -13.26
C LEU A 81 -25.03 -17.94 -13.51
N VAL A 82 -24.49 -18.18 -14.72
CA VAL A 82 -23.74 -19.40 -15.01
C VAL A 82 -22.47 -19.48 -14.17
N ALA A 83 -21.69 -18.40 -14.12
CA ALA A 83 -20.47 -18.31 -13.32
C ALA A 83 -20.73 -18.48 -11.81
N ILE A 84 -21.83 -17.97 -11.28
CA ILE A 84 -22.14 -18.08 -9.84
C ILE A 84 -22.68 -19.46 -9.49
N TYR A 85 -23.63 -19.98 -10.27
CA TYR A 85 -24.40 -21.15 -9.89
C TYR A 85 -23.83 -22.47 -10.41
N PHE A 86 -22.99 -22.47 -11.46
CA PHE A 86 -22.49 -23.69 -12.09
C PHE A 86 -20.97 -23.91 -11.97
N HIS A 87 -20.23 -22.99 -11.33
CA HIS A 87 -18.77 -23.07 -11.10
C HIS A 87 -18.25 -24.35 -10.41
N LYS A 88 -19.06 -25.02 -9.57
CA LYS A 88 -18.62 -26.24 -8.86
C LYS A 88 -18.45 -27.46 -9.77
N ILE A 89 -19.12 -27.51 -10.93
CA ILE A 89 -19.01 -28.61 -11.89
C ILE A 89 -17.59 -28.66 -12.51
N GLU A 90 -16.97 -27.50 -12.68
CA GLU A 90 -15.67 -27.34 -13.35
C GLU A 90 -14.50 -27.88 -12.50
N LYS A 91 -14.65 -27.91 -11.16
CA LYS A 91 -13.64 -28.53 -10.28
C LYS A 91 -13.54 -30.05 -10.41
N MET A 92 -14.55 -30.73 -10.94
CA MET A 92 -14.53 -32.18 -11.15
C MET A 92 -13.72 -32.56 -12.40
N GLU A 93 -13.80 -31.78 -13.49
CA GLU A 93 -12.98 -32.00 -14.70
C GLU A 93 -11.47 -31.89 -14.38
N ASP A 94 -11.06 -30.89 -13.57
CA ASP A 94 -9.65 -30.71 -13.18
C ASP A 94 -9.12 -31.85 -12.31
N ALA A 95 -9.96 -32.43 -11.43
CA ALA A 95 -9.59 -33.55 -10.58
C ALA A 95 -9.41 -34.85 -11.40
N GLU A 96 -10.33 -35.12 -12.34
CA GLU A 96 -10.22 -36.28 -13.24
C GLU A 96 -9.07 -36.12 -14.28
N LEU A 97 -8.79 -34.90 -14.77
CA LEU A 97 -7.64 -34.62 -15.62
C LEU A 97 -6.30 -34.72 -14.88
N GLN A 98 -6.25 -34.32 -13.59
CA GLN A 98 -5.06 -34.54 -12.75
C GLN A 98 -4.84 -36.02 -12.45
N GLU A 99 -5.89 -36.79 -12.16
CA GLU A 99 -5.76 -38.25 -11.98
C GLU A 99 -5.34 -38.97 -13.27
N ARG A 100 -5.85 -38.56 -14.44
CA ARG A 100 -5.45 -39.11 -15.74
C ARG A 100 -4.06 -38.67 -16.19
N GLY A 101 -3.63 -37.45 -15.84
CA GLY A 101 -2.27 -36.96 -16.08
C GLY A 101 -1.22 -37.60 -15.16
N ALA A 102 -1.58 -37.94 -13.92
CA ALA A 102 -0.71 -38.65 -12.99
C ALA A 102 -0.47 -40.12 -13.37
N ALA A 103 -1.33 -40.71 -14.20
CA ALA A 103 -1.18 -42.07 -14.71
C ALA A 103 -0.17 -42.20 -15.87
N GLY A 104 0.41 -41.09 -16.34
CA GLY A 104 1.41 -41.08 -17.41
C GLY A 104 2.46 -39.98 -17.24
N ALA A 105 3.63 -40.38 -16.74
CA ALA A 105 4.91 -39.66 -16.64
C ALA A 105 5.27 -39.05 -15.27
N ASP A 106 6.44 -39.46 -14.79
CA ASP A 106 7.23 -38.87 -13.70
C ASP A 106 7.27 -37.34 -13.81
N SER A 107 6.53 -36.66 -12.94
CA SER A 107 6.59 -35.20 -12.79
C SER A 107 6.46 -34.81 -11.32
N ALA A 108 7.41 -35.26 -10.51
CA ALA A 108 7.52 -34.88 -9.10
C ALA A 108 8.27 -33.55 -8.86
N ASN A 109 8.53 -32.73 -9.90
CA ASN A 109 9.36 -31.53 -9.71
C ASN A 109 9.03 -30.34 -10.62
N ARG A 110 7.77 -30.18 -11.05
CA ARG A 110 7.34 -28.87 -11.57
C ARG A 110 6.89 -27.98 -10.40
N PRO A 111 7.31 -26.71 -10.36
CA PRO A 111 6.71 -25.74 -9.45
C PRO A 111 5.20 -25.76 -9.66
N ILE A 112 4.43 -25.60 -8.59
CA ILE A 112 3.02 -25.25 -8.70
C ILE A 112 3.00 -23.83 -9.30
N GLU A 113 3.20 -23.71 -10.61
CA GLU A 113 2.76 -22.54 -11.36
C GLU A 113 1.28 -22.40 -11.04
N GLU A 114 0.89 -21.22 -10.56
CA GLU A 114 -0.49 -20.86 -10.28
C GLU A 114 -1.35 -21.28 -11.48
N MET A 115 -2.07 -22.40 -11.37
CA MET A 115 -3.02 -22.81 -12.39
C MET A 115 -3.99 -21.63 -12.59
N PRO A 116 -4.03 -21.03 -13.79
CA PRO A 116 -4.71 -19.76 -13.96
C PRO A 116 -6.20 -19.97 -13.67
N ARG A 117 -6.79 -19.05 -12.89
CA ARG A 117 -8.24 -19.01 -12.60
C ARG A 117 -9.12 -19.07 -13.86
N SER A 118 -8.56 -18.92 -15.07
CA SER A 118 -9.20 -19.05 -16.37
C SER A 118 -9.85 -20.41 -16.61
N ARG A 119 -9.24 -21.54 -16.19
CA ARG A 119 -9.89 -22.86 -16.35
C ARG A 119 -11.17 -23.04 -15.50
N LYS A 120 -11.42 -22.16 -14.54
CA LYS A 120 -12.56 -22.24 -13.59
C LYS A 120 -13.79 -21.44 -14.06
N LEU A 121 -13.92 -21.14 -15.35
CA LEU A 121 -15.07 -20.41 -15.92
C LEU A 121 -15.57 -21.02 -17.24
N GLY A 122 -15.24 -22.28 -17.53
CA GLY A 122 -15.46 -22.94 -18.82
C GLY A 122 -16.89 -22.87 -19.38
N LEU A 123 -17.94 -23.06 -18.55
CA LEU A 123 -19.33 -22.96 -19.02
C LEU A 123 -19.76 -21.52 -19.28
N ALA A 124 -19.29 -20.57 -18.47
CA ALA A 124 -19.55 -19.15 -18.65
C ALA A 124 -18.84 -18.62 -19.91
N ALA A 125 -17.60 -19.05 -20.15
CA ALA A 125 -16.83 -18.79 -21.36
C ALA A 125 -17.47 -19.39 -22.60
N PHE A 126 -17.91 -20.64 -22.52
CA PHE A 126 -18.60 -21.28 -23.62
C PHE A 126 -19.92 -20.57 -23.95
N LEU A 127 -20.74 -20.25 -22.94
CA LEU A 127 -22.00 -19.52 -23.13
C LEU A 127 -21.74 -18.17 -23.81
N LEU A 128 -20.80 -17.37 -23.28
CA LEU A 128 -20.50 -16.05 -23.85
C LEU A 128 -19.99 -16.17 -25.28
N ARG A 129 -19.12 -17.14 -25.57
CA ARG A 129 -18.63 -17.41 -26.93
C ARG A 129 -19.76 -17.72 -27.89
N GLN A 130 -20.70 -18.59 -27.51
CA GLN A 130 -21.83 -18.96 -28.37
C GLN A 130 -22.77 -17.78 -28.62
N LEU A 131 -23.04 -16.97 -27.60
CA LEU A 131 -23.84 -15.75 -27.76
C LEU A 131 -23.18 -14.76 -28.73
N LEU A 132 -21.86 -14.53 -28.61
CA LEU A 132 -21.11 -13.63 -29.49
C LEU A 132 -20.94 -14.16 -30.93
N LEU A 133 -20.89 -15.49 -31.11
CA LEU A 133 -20.80 -16.11 -32.43
C LEU A 133 -22.16 -16.12 -33.17
N ARG A 134 -23.25 -16.37 -32.44
CA ARG A 134 -24.59 -16.50 -33.05
C ARG A 134 -25.35 -15.18 -33.14
N GLY A 135 -25.12 -14.25 -32.22
CA GLY A 135 -25.80 -12.95 -32.17
C GLY A 135 -24.96 -11.85 -32.82
N THR A 136 -24.63 -11.98 -34.10
CA THR A 136 -23.75 -11.02 -34.81
C THR A 136 -24.30 -9.60 -34.78
N ASP A 137 -25.61 -9.43 -34.88
CA ASP A 137 -26.27 -8.12 -34.90
C ASP A 137 -26.31 -7.49 -33.49
N GLN A 138 -26.38 -8.33 -32.46
CA GLN A 138 -26.45 -7.94 -31.06
C GLN A 138 -25.08 -7.78 -30.39
N ARG A 139 -24.04 -8.41 -30.97
CA ARG A 139 -22.67 -8.47 -30.45
C ARG A 139 -22.12 -7.09 -30.12
N ARG A 140 -22.22 -6.15 -31.06
CA ARG A 140 -21.68 -4.79 -30.88
C ARG A 140 -22.30 -4.06 -29.70
N PHE A 141 -23.62 -4.18 -29.55
CA PHE A 141 -24.35 -3.58 -28.43
C PHE A 141 -23.85 -4.15 -27.10
N PHE A 142 -23.72 -5.48 -27.01
CA PHE A 142 -23.22 -6.14 -25.81
C PHE A 142 -21.77 -5.73 -25.47
N LEU A 143 -20.87 -5.76 -26.47
CA LEU A 143 -19.46 -5.40 -26.27
C LEU A 143 -19.28 -3.96 -25.77
N GLY A 144 -20.21 -3.06 -26.10
CA GLY A 144 -20.21 -1.67 -25.62
C GLY A 144 -20.77 -1.45 -24.20
N GLN A 145 -21.23 -2.50 -23.51
CA GLN A 145 -21.89 -2.40 -22.20
C GLN A 145 -21.32 -3.35 -21.14
N ILE A 146 -20.12 -3.88 -21.35
CA ILE A 146 -19.46 -4.80 -20.42
C ILE A 146 -19.13 -4.07 -19.11
N SER A 147 -19.71 -4.55 -18.02
CA SER A 147 -19.50 -4.02 -16.66
C SER A 147 -19.34 -5.10 -15.59
N SER A 148 -19.60 -6.37 -15.92
CA SER A 148 -19.46 -7.48 -14.95
C SER A 148 -18.03 -7.96 -14.87
N TRP A 149 -17.58 -8.15 -13.63
CA TRP A 149 -16.33 -8.83 -13.29
C TRP A 149 -16.22 -10.24 -13.88
N ASN A 150 -17.29 -11.05 -13.89
CA ASN A 150 -17.22 -12.39 -14.47
C ASN A 150 -17.07 -12.33 -15.99
N VAL A 151 -17.78 -11.42 -16.66
CA VAL A 151 -17.64 -11.22 -18.11
C VAL A 151 -16.21 -10.77 -18.44
N LEU A 152 -15.69 -9.75 -17.73
CA LEU A 152 -14.32 -9.28 -17.91
C LEU A 152 -13.30 -10.43 -17.75
N HIS A 153 -13.49 -11.33 -16.78
CA HIS A 153 -12.58 -12.47 -16.61
C HIS A 153 -12.65 -13.51 -17.74
N VAL A 154 -13.81 -13.65 -18.37
CA VAL A 154 -14.06 -14.63 -19.43
C VAL A 154 -13.63 -14.13 -20.81
N ILE A 155 -13.72 -12.82 -21.07
CA ILE A 155 -13.38 -12.21 -22.36
C ILE A 155 -12.04 -12.67 -22.94
N PRO A 156 -10.93 -12.76 -22.17
CA PRO A 156 -9.64 -13.24 -22.67
C PRO A 156 -9.66 -14.62 -23.34
N GLU A 157 -10.52 -15.52 -22.88
CA GLU A 157 -10.63 -16.88 -23.42
C GLU A 157 -11.50 -16.94 -24.68
N VAL A 158 -12.48 -16.04 -24.76
CA VAL A 158 -13.47 -16.02 -25.84
C VAL A 158 -12.93 -15.30 -27.08
N LEU A 159 -12.19 -14.22 -26.89
CA LEU A 159 -11.71 -13.35 -27.98
C LEU A 159 -10.99 -14.08 -29.13
N PRO A 160 -10.05 -15.01 -28.90
CA PRO A 160 -9.31 -15.66 -29.98
C PRO A 160 -10.20 -16.40 -31.00
N GLY A 161 -11.39 -16.83 -30.57
CA GLY A 161 -12.34 -17.55 -31.41
C GLY A 161 -13.35 -16.67 -32.15
N LEU A 162 -13.25 -15.35 -32.06
CA LEU A 162 -14.20 -14.41 -32.65
C LEU A 162 -13.62 -13.69 -33.88
N ALA A 163 -14.46 -13.53 -34.91
CA ALA A 163 -14.21 -12.64 -36.03
C ALA A 163 -14.92 -11.30 -35.77
N LEU A 164 -14.16 -10.33 -35.25
CA LEU A 164 -14.65 -8.99 -34.91
C LEU A 164 -14.34 -8.00 -36.06
N ASP A 165 -15.29 -7.11 -36.37
CA ASP A 165 -15.04 -5.98 -37.28
C ASP A 165 -14.48 -4.76 -36.52
N GLU A 166 -14.23 -3.65 -37.22
CA GLU A 166 -13.65 -2.46 -36.58
C GLU A 166 -14.57 -1.85 -35.51
N TYR A 167 -15.88 -1.93 -35.69
CA TYR A 167 -16.85 -1.36 -34.76
C TYR A 167 -17.04 -2.24 -33.52
N ASP A 168 -16.94 -3.56 -33.66
CA ASP A 168 -16.97 -4.51 -32.56
C ASP A 168 -15.76 -4.32 -31.64
N VAL A 169 -14.57 -4.24 -32.23
CA VAL A 169 -13.32 -4.00 -31.50
C VAL A 169 -13.37 -2.66 -30.78
N LEU A 170 -13.87 -1.62 -31.46
CA LEU A 170 -14.01 -0.30 -30.88
C LEU A 170 -15.01 -0.27 -29.71
N ALA A 171 -16.15 -0.95 -29.83
CA ALA A 171 -17.13 -1.07 -28.77
C ALA A 171 -16.53 -1.76 -27.54
N LEU A 172 -15.84 -2.88 -27.74
CA LEU A 172 -15.14 -3.62 -26.69
C LEU A 172 -14.11 -2.73 -26.00
N VAL A 173 -13.21 -2.10 -26.76
CA VAL A 173 -12.10 -1.31 -26.21
C VAL A 173 -12.59 -0.11 -25.41
N ARG A 174 -13.66 0.57 -25.87
CA ARG A 174 -14.32 1.64 -25.08
C ARG A 174 -14.90 1.13 -23.77
N SER A 175 -15.58 -0.02 -23.81
CA SER A 175 -16.15 -0.62 -22.60
C SER A 175 -15.06 -1.01 -21.60
N LEU A 176 -13.93 -1.54 -22.08
CA LEU A 176 -12.79 -1.87 -21.22
C LEU A 176 -12.12 -0.61 -20.65
N ASP A 177 -12.01 0.46 -21.44
CA ASP A 177 -11.40 1.71 -21.00
C ASP A 177 -12.22 2.43 -19.91
N ALA A 178 -13.54 2.26 -19.95
CA ALA A 178 -14.45 2.77 -18.93
C ALA A 178 -14.25 2.12 -17.54
N VAL A 179 -13.61 0.96 -17.48
CA VAL A 179 -13.25 0.30 -16.21
C VAL A 179 -12.11 1.10 -15.54
N PRO A 180 -12.20 1.44 -14.25
CA PRO A 180 -11.17 2.21 -13.57
C PRO A 180 -9.77 1.57 -13.70
N PRO A 181 -8.69 2.36 -13.91
CA PRO A 181 -7.32 1.84 -14.09
C PRO A 181 -6.83 0.98 -12.92
N ASN A 182 -7.32 1.24 -11.71
CA ASN A 182 -6.94 0.53 -10.49
C ASN A 182 -7.70 -0.79 -10.30
N ASP A 183 -8.65 -1.10 -11.17
CA ASP A 183 -9.39 -2.36 -11.13
C ASP A 183 -8.53 -3.49 -11.71
N LEU A 184 -8.24 -4.50 -10.88
CA LEU A 184 -7.45 -5.67 -11.26
C LEU A 184 -8.05 -6.44 -12.44
N ALA A 185 -9.35 -6.33 -12.69
CA ALA A 185 -10.04 -6.99 -13.80
C ALA A 185 -9.76 -6.33 -15.16
N ARG A 186 -9.25 -5.10 -15.22
CA ARG A 186 -9.05 -4.35 -16.48
C ARG A 186 -7.88 -4.87 -17.33
N SER A 187 -6.77 -5.24 -16.70
CA SER A 187 -5.49 -5.50 -17.39
C SER A 187 -5.53 -6.70 -18.34
N LYS A 188 -6.14 -7.81 -17.90
CA LYS A 188 -6.20 -9.07 -18.68
C LYS A 188 -7.03 -8.94 -19.96
N PRO A 189 -8.27 -8.39 -19.94
CA PRO A 189 -9.05 -8.12 -21.15
C PRO A 189 -8.33 -7.23 -22.16
N PHE A 190 -7.68 -6.14 -21.71
CA PHE A 190 -6.92 -5.27 -22.60
C PHE A 190 -5.75 -6.00 -23.26
N SER A 191 -5.00 -6.80 -22.50
CA SER A 191 -3.93 -7.63 -23.06
C SER A 191 -4.45 -8.65 -24.07
N ALA A 192 -5.63 -9.23 -23.83
CA ALA A 192 -6.25 -10.17 -24.76
C ALA A 192 -6.76 -9.49 -26.03
N ALA A 193 -7.36 -8.30 -25.93
CA ALA A 193 -7.74 -7.48 -27.09
C ALA A 193 -6.50 -7.09 -27.92
N SER A 194 -5.42 -6.65 -27.27
CA SER A 194 -4.13 -6.37 -27.92
C SER A 194 -3.57 -7.61 -28.63
N THR A 195 -3.66 -8.79 -27.99
CA THR A 195 -3.24 -10.07 -28.60
C THR A 195 -4.10 -10.43 -29.81
N TRP A 196 -5.43 -10.26 -29.73
CA TRP A 196 -6.32 -10.49 -30.86
C TRP A 196 -5.97 -9.60 -32.07
N ILE A 197 -5.68 -8.31 -31.80
CA ILE A 197 -5.26 -7.34 -32.82
C ILE A 197 -3.93 -7.74 -33.47
N SER A 198 -3.02 -8.39 -32.74
CA SER A 198 -1.77 -8.89 -33.35
C SER A 198 -2.00 -9.94 -34.43
N HIS A 199 -3.13 -10.65 -34.39
CA HIS A 199 -3.55 -11.55 -35.47
C HIS A 199 -4.38 -10.85 -36.56
N HIS A 200 -4.88 -9.63 -36.29
CA HIS A 200 -5.77 -8.85 -37.16
C HIS A 200 -5.29 -7.38 -37.28
N PRO A 201 -4.02 -7.12 -37.66
CA PRO A 201 -3.41 -5.79 -37.55
C PRO A 201 -4.07 -4.72 -38.42
N SER A 202 -4.72 -5.10 -39.53
CA SER A 202 -5.44 -4.17 -40.40
C SER A 202 -6.62 -3.49 -39.70
N VAL A 203 -7.33 -4.22 -38.83
CA VAL A 203 -8.46 -3.71 -38.05
C VAL A 203 -7.98 -2.65 -37.05
N GLY A 204 -6.95 -2.98 -36.26
CA GLY A 204 -6.37 -2.05 -35.29
C GLY A 204 -5.82 -0.79 -35.95
N ARG A 205 -5.11 -0.93 -37.08
CA ARG A 205 -4.58 0.20 -37.84
C ARG A 205 -5.68 1.13 -38.34
N ARG A 206 -6.75 0.58 -38.94
CA ARG A 206 -7.87 1.38 -39.46
C ARG A 206 -8.55 2.19 -38.35
N ILE A 207 -8.74 1.59 -37.17
CA ILE A 207 -9.34 2.30 -36.01
C ILE A 207 -8.44 3.46 -35.57
N VAL A 208 -7.14 3.24 -35.44
CA VAL A 208 -6.18 4.27 -35.00
C VAL A 208 -6.06 5.39 -36.05
N ASP A 209 -5.94 5.05 -37.33
CA ASP A 209 -5.84 6.02 -38.41
C ASP A 209 -7.12 6.88 -38.52
N ALA A 210 -8.30 6.28 -38.35
CA ALA A 210 -9.59 6.98 -38.32
C ALA A 210 -9.78 7.87 -37.07
N TRP A 211 -9.28 7.43 -35.91
CA TRP A 211 -9.28 8.22 -34.67
C TRP A 211 -8.49 9.52 -34.85
N PHE A 212 -7.31 9.39 -35.42
CA PHE A 212 -6.46 10.50 -35.76
C PHE A 212 -7.03 11.41 -36.87
N ALA A 213 -7.79 10.85 -37.81
CA ALA A 213 -8.53 11.61 -38.82
C ALA A 213 -9.82 12.25 -38.27
N GLN A 214 -10.11 12.07 -36.97
CA GLN A 214 -11.30 12.57 -36.28
C GLN A 214 -12.61 12.10 -36.92
N GLU A 215 -12.63 10.87 -37.43
CA GLU A 215 -13.84 10.29 -38.00
C GLU A 215 -14.88 10.03 -36.89
N SER A 216 -16.13 10.42 -37.12
CA SER A 216 -17.19 10.45 -36.10
C SER A 216 -17.45 9.11 -35.42
N TRP A 217 -17.25 7.98 -36.12
CA TRP A 217 -17.48 6.66 -35.52
C TRP A 217 -16.44 6.29 -34.45
N THR A 218 -15.28 6.95 -34.46
CA THR A 218 -14.21 6.77 -33.46
C THR A 218 -14.36 7.65 -32.21
N GLU A 219 -15.39 8.50 -32.15
CA GLU A 219 -15.69 9.39 -31.01
C GLU A 219 -15.78 8.66 -29.66
N GLY A 220 -14.99 9.09 -28.67
CA GLY A 220 -14.93 8.46 -27.35
C GLY A 220 -13.87 7.37 -27.21
N LEU A 221 -13.05 7.12 -28.24
CA LEU A 221 -11.79 6.39 -28.08
C LEU A 221 -10.77 7.31 -27.39
N THR A 222 -10.25 6.88 -26.24
CA THR A 222 -9.19 7.61 -25.55
C THR A 222 -7.83 7.30 -26.16
N SER A 223 -6.87 8.20 -25.96
CA SER A 223 -5.49 8.01 -26.44
C SER A 223 -4.83 6.78 -25.83
N ARG A 224 -5.13 6.47 -24.57
CA ARG A 224 -4.64 5.28 -23.88
C ARG A 224 -5.15 3.99 -24.54
N ALA A 225 -6.44 3.95 -24.86
CA ALA A 225 -7.04 2.83 -25.56
C ALA A 225 -6.44 2.67 -26.97
N ALA A 226 -6.23 3.78 -27.69
CA ALA A 226 -5.55 3.78 -28.98
C ALA A 226 -4.12 3.23 -28.88
N CYS A 227 -3.39 3.53 -27.81
CA CYS A 227 -2.04 2.97 -27.59
C CYS A 227 -2.03 1.44 -27.47
N GLU A 228 -3.01 0.85 -26.79
CA GLU A 228 -3.10 -0.62 -26.68
C GLU A 228 -3.40 -1.27 -28.05
N LEU A 229 -4.18 -0.58 -28.91
CA LEU A 229 -4.39 -1.01 -30.31
C LEU A 229 -3.06 -0.97 -31.08
N VAL A 230 -2.29 0.13 -30.97
CA VAL A 230 -0.99 0.27 -31.62
C VAL A 230 -0.03 -0.84 -31.19
N ILE A 231 0.07 -1.11 -29.87
CA ILE A 231 0.88 -2.22 -29.34
C ILE A 231 0.46 -3.54 -29.98
N GLY A 232 -0.85 -3.80 -30.08
CA GLY A 232 -1.36 -5.01 -30.72
C GLY A 232 -0.97 -5.12 -32.20
N VAL A 233 -1.12 -4.04 -32.97
CA VAL A 233 -0.76 -4.01 -34.40
C VAL A 233 0.74 -4.25 -34.59
N VAL A 234 1.58 -3.62 -33.77
CA VAL A 234 3.04 -3.73 -33.92
C VAL A 234 3.55 -5.12 -33.54
N ARG A 235 2.91 -5.76 -32.56
CA ARG A 235 3.21 -7.15 -32.18
C ARG A 235 3.04 -8.16 -33.32
N ALA A 236 2.25 -7.83 -34.35
CA ALA A 236 2.07 -8.67 -35.53
C ALA A 236 3.37 -8.86 -36.35
N GLY A 237 4.31 -7.90 -36.31
CA GLY A 237 5.62 -8.05 -36.96
C GLY A 237 6.30 -6.73 -37.36
N ASP A 238 7.58 -6.84 -37.73
CA ASP A 238 8.49 -5.72 -38.03
C ASP A 238 7.98 -4.76 -39.13
N SER A 239 7.15 -5.25 -40.06
CA SER A 239 6.57 -4.44 -41.13
C SER A 239 5.70 -3.28 -40.63
N HIS A 240 5.28 -3.32 -39.36
CA HIS A 240 4.46 -2.29 -38.73
C HIS A 240 5.26 -1.21 -37.99
N LEU A 241 6.59 -1.36 -37.86
CA LEU A 241 7.43 -0.36 -37.18
C LEU A 241 7.39 1.03 -37.84
N PRO A 242 7.45 1.18 -39.17
CA PRO A 242 7.35 2.50 -39.80
C PRO A 242 6.01 3.20 -39.50
N TRP A 243 4.91 2.43 -39.45
CA TRP A 243 3.59 2.97 -39.08
C TRP A 243 3.54 3.37 -37.60
N ARG A 244 4.16 2.59 -36.70
CA ARG A 244 4.30 2.97 -35.29
C ARG A 244 5.10 4.26 -35.12
N ASP A 245 6.20 4.41 -35.85
CA ASP A 245 7.02 5.63 -35.77
C ASP A 245 6.26 6.84 -36.33
N GLU A 246 5.44 6.67 -37.36
CA GLU A 246 4.50 7.68 -37.84
C GLU A 246 3.47 8.06 -36.76
N VAL A 247 2.84 7.07 -36.11
CA VAL A 247 1.90 7.32 -34.99
C VAL A 247 2.58 8.08 -33.86
N VAL A 248 3.78 7.67 -33.44
CA VAL A 248 4.58 8.37 -32.42
C VAL A 248 4.88 9.80 -32.83
N ALA A 249 5.26 10.03 -34.10
CA ALA A 249 5.53 11.37 -34.62
C ALA A 249 4.26 12.25 -34.64
N ARG A 250 3.10 11.68 -34.98
CA ARG A 250 1.80 12.36 -34.93
C ARG A 250 1.44 12.77 -33.51
N LEU A 251 1.53 11.85 -32.54
CA LEU A 251 1.26 12.15 -31.12
C LEU A 251 2.13 13.29 -30.60
N ILE A 252 3.43 13.29 -30.93
CA ILE A 252 4.37 14.35 -30.53
C ILE A 252 4.08 15.67 -31.25
N GLY A 253 3.51 15.62 -32.45
CA GLY A 253 3.11 16.80 -33.23
C GLY A 253 1.83 17.48 -32.74
N GLU A 254 1.03 16.81 -31.92
CA GLU A 254 -0.19 17.38 -31.34
C GLU A 254 0.15 18.41 -30.24
N PRO A 255 -0.68 19.46 -30.07
CA PRO A 255 -0.47 20.47 -29.02
C PRO A 255 -0.80 19.98 -27.60
N ASP A 256 -1.49 18.83 -27.46
CA ASP A 256 -1.84 18.27 -26.15
C ASP A 256 -0.66 17.47 -25.57
N GLU A 257 -0.02 18.01 -24.54
CA GLU A 257 1.11 17.41 -23.82
C GLU A 257 0.82 16.00 -23.29
N ARG A 258 -0.46 15.66 -23.03
CA ARG A 258 -0.85 14.32 -22.57
C ARG A 258 -0.52 13.25 -23.62
N LEU A 259 -0.68 13.59 -24.90
CA LEU A 259 -0.40 12.69 -26.02
C LEU A 259 1.11 12.43 -26.19
N TRP A 260 1.95 13.35 -25.74
CA TRP A 260 3.40 13.15 -25.76
C TRP A 260 3.82 12.05 -24.76
N GLY A 261 3.13 11.95 -23.63
CA GLY A 261 3.29 10.84 -22.68
C GLY A 261 2.95 9.49 -23.28
N ASP A 262 1.88 9.42 -24.07
CA ASP A 262 1.49 8.23 -24.82
C ASP A 262 2.51 7.86 -25.90
N ALA A 263 3.14 8.84 -26.55
CA ALA A 263 4.23 8.61 -27.48
C ALA A 263 5.46 7.96 -26.82
N VAL A 264 5.82 8.44 -25.61
CA VAL A 264 6.89 7.84 -24.79
C VAL A 264 6.55 6.39 -24.40
N TRP A 265 5.29 6.14 -24.03
CA TRP A 265 4.81 4.79 -23.73
C TRP A 265 4.94 3.86 -24.93
N LEU A 266 4.48 4.29 -26.11
CA LEU A 266 4.59 3.50 -27.34
C LEU A 266 6.04 3.22 -27.74
N ALA A 267 6.94 4.19 -27.58
CA ALA A 267 8.36 3.97 -27.85
C ALA A 267 8.97 2.83 -27.01
N CYS A 268 8.46 2.61 -25.79
CA CYS A 268 8.94 1.54 -24.90
C CYS A 268 8.24 0.19 -25.13
N PHE A 269 6.94 0.19 -25.43
CA PHE A 269 6.12 -1.05 -25.38
C PHE A 269 5.58 -1.51 -26.74
N ALA A 270 5.56 -0.67 -27.78
CA ALA A 270 5.06 -1.04 -29.09
C ALA A 270 6.17 -1.64 -29.96
N TRP A 271 6.48 -2.91 -29.70
CA TRP A 271 7.51 -3.68 -30.39
C TRP A 271 6.97 -5.03 -30.93
N PRO A 272 7.57 -5.56 -32.01
CA PRO A 272 7.12 -6.80 -32.64
C PRO A 272 7.45 -8.01 -31.77
N ALA A 273 6.75 -9.13 -31.95
CA ALA A 273 7.04 -10.38 -31.25
C ALA A 273 8.02 -11.26 -32.06
N PRO A 274 9.10 -11.81 -31.46
CA PRO A 274 9.53 -11.63 -30.07
C PRO A 274 10.08 -10.22 -29.80
N GLU A 275 9.80 -9.69 -28.59
CA GLU A 275 10.21 -8.33 -28.22
C GLU A 275 11.74 -8.18 -28.23
N PRO A 276 12.28 -7.04 -28.70
CA PRO A 276 13.70 -6.78 -28.69
C PRO A 276 14.22 -6.61 -27.25
N PRO A 277 15.54 -6.73 -27.03
CA PRO A 277 16.13 -6.58 -25.69
C PRO A 277 15.71 -5.27 -25.02
N ALA A 278 15.50 -5.31 -23.70
CA ALA A 278 15.06 -4.14 -22.91
C ALA A 278 15.92 -2.89 -23.16
N ARG A 279 17.24 -3.04 -23.33
CA ARG A 279 18.16 -1.94 -23.67
C ARG A 279 17.77 -1.17 -24.94
N VAL A 280 17.26 -1.85 -25.97
CA VAL A 280 16.81 -1.22 -27.22
C VAL A 280 15.53 -0.43 -26.97
N ARG A 281 14.57 -1.03 -26.24
CA ARG A 281 13.28 -0.41 -25.90
C ARG A 281 13.47 0.81 -25.00
N HIS A 282 14.32 0.69 -23.98
CA HIS A 282 14.63 1.76 -23.03
C HIS A 282 15.39 2.91 -23.70
N LYS A 283 16.28 2.61 -24.65
CA LYS A 283 16.93 3.65 -25.46
C LYS A 283 15.89 4.44 -26.26
N ALA A 284 14.96 3.78 -26.93
CA ALA A 284 13.90 4.46 -27.68
C ALA A 284 13.01 5.33 -26.77
N LEU A 285 12.72 4.86 -25.55
CA LEU A 285 12.04 5.67 -24.53
C LEU A 285 12.85 6.91 -24.14
N ILE A 286 14.16 6.77 -23.88
CA ILE A 286 15.02 7.91 -23.56
C ILE A 286 15.03 8.90 -24.74
N ASP A 287 15.18 8.42 -25.97
CA ASP A 287 15.17 9.25 -27.19
C ASP A 287 13.86 10.03 -27.35
N ALA A 288 12.72 9.46 -26.94
CA ALA A 288 11.43 10.14 -26.92
C ALA A 288 11.37 11.21 -25.80
N VAL A 289 11.80 10.89 -24.58
CA VAL A 289 11.81 11.82 -23.44
C VAL A 289 12.77 12.99 -23.67
N MET A 290 13.91 12.75 -24.32
CA MET A 290 14.93 13.77 -24.62
C MET A 290 14.40 14.97 -25.41
N ARG A 291 13.27 14.83 -26.13
CA ARG A 291 12.64 15.93 -26.87
C ARG A 291 12.08 17.01 -25.94
N PHE A 292 11.45 16.59 -24.83
CA PHE A 292 10.86 17.50 -23.83
C PHE A 292 11.06 16.97 -22.40
N PRO A 293 12.31 16.91 -21.87
CA PRO A 293 12.60 16.20 -20.63
C PRO A 293 11.72 16.59 -19.42
N PRO A 294 11.48 17.87 -19.10
CA PRO A 294 10.70 18.26 -17.91
C PRO A 294 9.26 17.78 -17.91
N LEU A 295 8.70 17.62 -19.11
CA LEU A 295 7.30 17.27 -19.31
C LEU A 295 7.10 15.75 -19.42
N LEU A 296 8.17 15.01 -19.74
CA LEU A 296 8.11 13.60 -20.13
C LEU A 296 8.88 12.63 -19.22
N VAL A 297 9.76 13.13 -18.34
CA VAL A 297 10.52 12.27 -17.43
C VAL A 297 9.60 11.46 -16.51
N GLU A 298 8.51 12.04 -16.01
CA GLU A 298 7.55 11.31 -15.15
C GLU A 298 6.93 10.12 -15.89
N GLN A 299 6.55 10.29 -17.15
CA GLN A 299 5.95 9.28 -18.00
C GLN A 299 6.97 8.20 -18.37
N GLY A 300 8.23 8.61 -18.62
CA GLY A 300 9.36 7.71 -18.78
C GLY A 300 9.58 6.84 -17.53
N LEU A 301 9.54 7.45 -16.34
CA LEU A 301 9.66 6.72 -15.08
C LEU A 301 8.46 5.81 -14.80
N ALA A 302 7.24 6.23 -15.13
CA ALA A 302 6.04 5.39 -15.02
C ALA A 302 6.13 4.13 -15.90
N ALA A 303 6.73 4.23 -17.09
CA ALA A 303 7.04 3.06 -17.91
C ALA A 303 8.09 2.15 -17.23
N MET A 304 9.13 2.73 -16.62
CA MET A 304 10.15 1.97 -15.88
C MET A 304 9.58 1.25 -14.66
N VAL A 305 8.56 1.78 -13.99
CA VAL A 305 7.88 1.07 -12.90
C VAL A 305 7.35 -0.30 -13.36
N ARG A 306 6.79 -0.36 -14.58
CA ARG A 306 6.28 -1.61 -15.16
C ARG A 306 7.42 -2.55 -15.57
N GLU A 307 8.48 -2.01 -16.17
CA GLU A 307 9.63 -2.79 -16.66
C GLU A 307 10.50 -3.32 -15.52
N ALA A 308 10.57 -2.63 -14.38
CA ALA A 308 11.42 -3.00 -13.25
C ALA A 308 11.13 -4.40 -12.69
N GLN A 309 9.90 -4.90 -12.88
CA GLN A 309 9.54 -6.26 -12.47
C GLN A 309 10.20 -7.33 -13.33
N VAL A 310 10.43 -7.06 -14.62
CA VAL A 310 10.90 -8.03 -15.62
C VAL A 310 12.39 -7.82 -15.91
N HIS A 311 12.81 -6.56 -16.00
CA HIS A 311 14.17 -6.13 -16.35
C HIS A 311 14.71 -5.14 -15.31
N PRO A 312 15.00 -5.61 -14.08
CA PRO A 312 15.31 -4.73 -12.94
C PRO A 312 16.56 -3.87 -13.15
N VAL A 313 17.66 -4.47 -13.64
CA VAL A 313 18.95 -3.79 -13.83
C VAL A 313 18.84 -2.70 -14.89
N GLU A 314 18.30 -3.03 -16.07
CA GLU A 314 18.09 -2.06 -17.14
C GLU A 314 17.14 -0.94 -16.73
N SER A 315 16.09 -1.24 -15.96
CA SER A 315 15.10 -0.25 -15.54
C SER A 315 15.69 0.76 -14.56
N VAL A 316 16.51 0.32 -13.60
CA VAL A 316 17.23 1.22 -12.67
C VAL A 316 18.23 2.09 -13.42
N SER A 317 19.02 1.50 -14.33
CA SER A 317 19.97 2.25 -15.17
C SER A 317 19.28 3.30 -16.05
N THR A 318 18.11 2.95 -16.59
CA THR A 318 17.29 3.84 -17.42
C THR A 318 16.67 4.96 -16.59
N ALA A 319 16.12 4.65 -15.41
CA ALA A 319 15.62 5.66 -14.47
C ALA A 319 16.70 6.67 -14.08
N ALA A 320 17.93 6.20 -13.79
CA ALA A 320 19.06 7.08 -13.53
C ALA A 320 19.42 7.95 -14.75
N SER A 321 19.34 7.40 -15.96
CA SER A 321 19.59 8.14 -17.20
C SER A 321 18.53 9.22 -17.46
N LEU A 322 17.25 8.93 -17.18
CA LEU A 322 16.17 9.89 -17.28
C LEU A 322 16.36 11.08 -16.32
N LEU A 323 16.82 10.83 -15.09
CA LEU A 323 17.14 11.91 -14.14
C LEU A 323 18.31 12.79 -14.61
N ARG A 324 19.32 12.19 -15.26
CA ARG A 324 20.45 12.97 -15.81
C ARG A 324 20.03 13.96 -16.90
N LEU A 325 18.90 13.73 -17.59
CA LEU A 325 18.36 14.68 -18.55
C LEU A 325 17.91 16.01 -17.90
N LEU A 326 17.83 16.06 -16.57
CA LEU A 326 17.43 17.25 -15.81
C LEU A 326 18.62 18.04 -15.22
N ALA A 327 19.87 17.57 -15.42
CA ALA A 327 21.03 17.99 -14.62
C ALA A 327 21.36 19.50 -14.63
N GLU A 328 20.99 20.23 -15.68
CA GLU A 328 21.36 21.64 -15.89
C GLU A 328 20.17 22.62 -15.73
N ARG A 329 19.03 22.16 -15.19
CA ARG A 329 17.81 22.97 -15.17
C ARG A 329 17.55 23.68 -13.84
N HIS A 330 16.95 24.86 -13.92
CA HIS A 330 16.55 25.66 -12.76
C HIS A 330 15.34 25.08 -12.00
N ASP A 331 14.47 24.32 -12.67
CA ASP A 331 13.28 23.66 -12.11
C ASP A 331 13.52 22.21 -11.65
N ARG A 332 14.79 21.79 -11.60
CA ARG A 332 15.19 20.40 -11.34
C ARG A 332 14.63 19.85 -10.03
N GLU A 333 14.76 20.59 -8.93
CA GLU A 333 14.35 20.10 -7.61
C GLU A 333 12.83 19.81 -7.55
N ASP A 334 12.02 20.67 -8.16
CA ASP A 334 10.56 20.49 -8.21
C ASP A 334 10.17 19.27 -9.05
N ILE A 335 10.87 19.04 -10.17
CA ILE A 335 10.66 17.86 -11.01
C ILE A 335 11.11 16.59 -10.28
N GLU A 336 12.27 16.62 -9.63
CA GLU A 336 12.79 15.49 -8.84
C GLU A 336 11.83 15.10 -7.71
N ARG A 337 11.23 16.09 -7.01
CA ARG A 337 10.19 15.84 -5.99
C ARG A 337 8.96 15.13 -6.57
N ARG A 338 8.48 15.55 -7.74
CA ARG A 338 7.35 14.87 -8.43
C ARG A 338 7.71 13.46 -8.90
N CYS A 339 8.96 13.24 -9.28
CA CYS A 339 9.46 11.94 -9.75
C CYS A 339 9.78 10.95 -8.61
N ALA A 340 10.06 11.44 -7.41
CA ALA A 340 10.53 10.63 -6.29
C ALA A 340 9.60 9.43 -5.95
N PRO A 341 8.26 9.56 -5.96
CA PRO A 341 7.36 8.42 -5.74
C PRO A 341 7.47 7.32 -6.80
N LEU A 342 7.64 7.69 -8.07
CA LEU A 342 7.80 6.73 -9.17
C LEU A 342 9.14 5.99 -9.05
N LEU A 343 10.21 6.71 -8.69
CA LEU A 343 11.52 6.09 -8.44
C LEU A 343 11.49 5.12 -7.26
N ALA A 344 10.73 5.43 -6.21
CA ALA A 344 10.55 4.52 -5.09
C ALA A 344 9.86 3.22 -5.53
N LEU A 345 8.87 3.32 -6.43
CA LEU A 345 8.24 2.13 -7.04
C LEU A 345 9.21 1.36 -7.95
N VAL A 346 10.03 2.03 -8.76
CA VAL A 346 11.09 1.39 -9.57
C VAL A 346 12.06 0.63 -8.66
N ALA A 347 12.57 1.26 -7.60
CA ALA A 347 13.52 0.67 -6.66
C ALA A 347 12.91 -0.54 -5.92
N TRP A 348 11.65 -0.43 -5.50
CA TRP A 348 10.93 -1.53 -4.87
C TRP A 348 10.77 -2.73 -5.82
N TYR A 349 10.17 -2.53 -6.99
CA TYR A 349 9.93 -3.64 -7.93
C TYR A 349 11.23 -4.27 -8.41
N ALA A 350 12.27 -3.46 -8.67
CA ALA A 350 13.57 -3.98 -9.09
C ALA A 350 14.21 -4.84 -7.99
N THR A 351 14.22 -4.37 -6.74
CA THR A 351 14.76 -5.13 -5.59
C THR A 351 13.99 -6.42 -5.36
N GLY A 352 12.65 -6.35 -5.37
CA GLY A 352 11.78 -7.50 -5.15
C GLY A 352 11.90 -8.57 -6.24
N SER A 353 12.10 -8.17 -7.51
CA SER A 353 12.30 -9.10 -8.61
C SER A 353 13.67 -9.77 -8.59
N VAL A 354 14.74 -9.03 -8.30
CA VAL A 354 16.09 -9.60 -8.13
C VAL A 354 16.11 -10.67 -7.03
N ARG A 355 15.41 -10.44 -5.92
CA ARG A 355 15.30 -11.41 -4.81
C ARG A 355 14.56 -12.69 -5.18
N LYS A 356 13.56 -12.61 -6.06
CA LYS A 356 12.76 -13.76 -6.51
C LYS A 356 13.41 -14.51 -7.69
N GLY A 357 14.36 -13.87 -8.37
CA GLY A 357 15.08 -14.44 -9.51
C GLY A 357 16.12 -15.49 -9.09
N PRO A 358 16.64 -16.28 -10.05
CA PRO A 358 17.76 -17.18 -9.79
C PRO A 358 18.97 -16.42 -9.25
N SER A 359 19.70 -17.04 -8.33
CA SER A 359 20.72 -16.47 -7.43
C SER A 359 21.97 -15.86 -8.08
N GLU A 360 22.00 -15.69 -9.40
CA GLU A 360 23.12 -15.13 -10.18
C GLU A 360 22.80 -13.75 -10.80
N THR A 361 21.80 -13.04 -10.28
CA THR A 361 21.44 -11.72 -10.82
C THR A 361 22.49 -10.68 -10.43
N GLU A 362 22.96 -9.87 -11.40
CA GLU A 362 23.88 -8.74 -11.18
C GLU A 362 23.40 -7.86 -10.01
N ALA A 363 24.35 -7.38 -9.20
CA ALA A 363 24.04 -6.50 -8.08
C ALA A 363 23.36 -5.22 -8.58
N LEU A 364 22.19 -4.90 -8.02
CA LEU A 364 21.42 -3.72 -8.38
C LEU A 364 22.10 -2.46 -7.84
N ASP A 365 22.61 -1.58 -8.71
CA ASP A 365 23.18 -0.29 -8.31
C ASP A 365 22.10 0.79 -8.22
N LEU A 366 21.64 1.05 -7.00
CA LEU A 366 20.66 2.10 -6.70
C LEU A 366 21.29 3.46 -6.35
N GLN A 367 22.64 3.58 -6.32
CA GLN A 367 23.30 4.79 -5.80
C GLN A 367 22.87 6.06 -6.55
N ALA A 368 22.62 5.95 -7.85
CA ALA A 368 22.17 7.07 -8.67
C ALA A 368 20.74 7.55 -8.32
N LEU A 369 19.90 6.70 -7.72
CA LEU A 369 18.51 7.01 -7.37
C LEU A 369 18.37 7.55 -5.94
N VAL A 370 19.28 7.16 -5.04
CA VAL A 370 19.26 7.52 -3.60
C VAL A 370 19.02 9.02 -3.35
N PRO A 371 19.72 9.97 -4.02
CA PRO A 371 19.50 11.40 -3.76
C PRO A 371 18.06 11.87 -4.01
N VAL A 372 17.36 11.28 -4.98
CA VAL A 372 15.98 11.64 -5.30
C VAL A 372 14.98 10.86 -4.45
N LEU A 373 15.29 9.60 -4.09
CA LEU A 373 14.49 8.83 -3.12
C LEU A 373 14.41 9.55 -1.76
N MET A 374 15.45 10.29 -1.39
CA MET A 374 15.44 11.13 -0.19
C MET A 374 14.36 12.22 -0.22
N LEU A 375 13.92 12.66 -1.39
CA LEU A 375 12.93 13.73 -1.55
C LEU A 375 11.48 13.27 -1.41
N VAL A 376 11.24 11.95 -1.28
CA VAL A 376 9.90 11.39 -1.05
C VAL A 376 9.31 11.96 0.25
N GLU A 377 8.14 12.58 0.17
CA GLU A 377 7.50 13.20 1.32
C GLU A 377 6.94 12.16 2.32
N PRO A 378 6.99 12.41 3.64
CA PRO A 378 6.48 11.47 4.65
C PRO A 378 4.96 11.32 4.63
N ALA A 379 4.27 12.42 4.31
CA ALA A 379 2.82 12.51 4.32
C ALA A 379 2.23 11.76 3.13
N GLY A 380 1.92 10.48 3.34
CA GLY A 380 1.53 9.59 2.26
C GLY A 380 2.74 8.99 1.54
N ALA A 381 3.82 8.72 2.28
CA ALA A 381 4.98 7.99 1.78
C ALA A 381 4.50 6.85 0.86
N PRO A 382 4.82 6.93 -0.45
CA PRO A 382 4.32 5.99 -1.42
C PRO A 382 4.77 4.61 -0.97
N ARG A 383 3.83 3.66 -1.02
CA ARG A 383 4.07 2.24 -0.73
C ARG A 383 5.45 1.77 -1.23
N GLY A 384 5.90 2.27 -2.39
CA GLY A 384 7.24 2.01 -2.92
C GLY A 384 8.41 2.25 -1.96
N LEU A 385 8.49 3.39 -1.25
CA LEU A 385 9.65 3.68 -0.39
C LEU A 385 9.66 2.75 0.84
N ASP A 386 8.50 2.58 1.45
CA ASP A 386 8.31 1.72 2.63
C ASP A 386 8.64 0.26 2.32
N TYR A 387 8.06 -0.29 1.24
CA TYR A 387 8.39 -1.64 0.79
C TYR A 387 9.85 -1.79 0.36
N TRP A 388 10.44 -0.78 -0.29
CA TRP A 388 11.86 -0.82 -0.64
C TRP A 388 12.74 -0.87 0.62
N LEU A 389 12.48 -0.03 1.62
CA LEU A 389 13.23 -0.06 2.89
C LEU A 389 13.08 -1.39 3.61
N ALA A 390 11.87 -1.95 3.66
CA ALA A 390 11.61 -3.26 4.24
C ALA A 390 12.44 -4.36 3.55
N GLU A 391 12.50 -4.36 2.21
CA GLU A 391 13.35 -5.27 1.45
C GLU A 391 14.85 -5.02 1.72
N GLN A 392 15.27 -3.74 1.83
CA GLN A 392 16.66 -3.39 2.14
C GLN A 392 17.08 -3.81 3.54
N VAL A 393 16.17 -3.93 4.52
CA VAL A 393 16.52 -4.48 5.84
C VAL A 393 17.03 -5.92 5.72
N VAL A 394 16.42 -6.72 4.83
CA VAL A 394 16.82 -8.11 4.59
C VAL A 394 18.16 -8.18 3.85
N VAL A 395 18.40 -7.27 2.90
CA VAL A 395 19.63 -7.25 2.08
C VAL A 395 20.81 -6.63 2.83
N SER A 396 20.62 -5.45 3.41
CA SER A 396 21.62 -4.66 4.12
C SER A 396 20.97 -3.73 5.14
N ALA A 397 20.73 -4.26 6.34
CA ALA A 397 20.12 -3.52 7.45
C ALA A 397 20.85 -2.20 7.78
N GLY A 398 22.17 -2.14 7.60
CA GLY A 398 22.95 -0.92 7.81
C GLY A 398 22.57 0.19 6.83
N VAL A 399 22.50 -0.13 5.53
CA VAL A 399 22.11 0.83 4.49
C VAL A 399 20.67 1.31 4.67
N ALA A 400 19.74 0.39 4.96
CA ALA A 400 18.35 0.76 5.24
C ALA A 400 18.22 1.70 6.43
N LYS A 401 18.96 1.40 7.52
CA LYS A 401 19.00 2.21 8.73
C LYS A 401 19.58 3.60 8.48
N ASP A 402 20.72 3.70 7.80
CA ASP A 402 21.40 4.97 7.52
C ASP A 402 20.57 5.85 6.58
N PHE A 403 19.96 5.25 5.54
CA PHE A 403 19.02 5.94 4.68
C PHE A 403 17.83 6.47 5.49
N THR A 404 17.22 5.63 6.32
CA THR A 404 16.06 6.02 7.16
C THR A 404 16.43 7.18 8.08
N ALA A 405 17.60 7.13 8.72
CA ALA A 405 18.09 8.20 9.58
C ALA A 405 18.24 9.54 8.83
N ALA A 406 18.81 9.49 7.63
CA ALA A 406 19.00 10.66 6.79
C ALA A 406 17.66 11.22 6.29
N TRP A 407 16.74 10.34 5.85
CA TRP A 407 15.43 10.70 5.35
C TRP A 407 14.56 11.35 6.44
N LEU A 408 14.51 10.75 7.63
CA LEU A 408 13.82 11.33 8.79
C LEU A 408 14.38 12.71 9.17
N ALA A 409 15.70 12.88 9.12
CA ALA A 409 16.33 14.17 9.41
C ALA A 409 15.94 15.25 8.40
N LEU A 410 15.99 14.91 7.09
CA LEU A 410 15.61 15.80 6.00
C LEU A 410 14.16 16.28 6.13
N HIS A 411 13.25 15.38 6.51
CA HIS A 411 11.82 15.68 6.61
C HIS A 411 11.31 16.01 8.02
N SER A 412 12.21 16.20 8.99
CA SER A 412 11.88 16.43 10.40
C SER A 412 10.83 17.53 10.63
N ARG A 413 10.95 18.66 9.92
CA ARG A 413 9.98 19.77 10.00
C ARG A 413 8.57 19.35 9.61
N GLU A 414 8.43 18.55 8.56
CA GLU A 414 7.15 18.10 8.06
C GLU A 414 6.51 17.07 9.00
N ILE A 415 7.34 16.16 9.52
CA ILE A 415 6.95 15.17 10.53
C ILE A 415 6.36 15.86 11.77
N PHE A 416 7.03 16.90 12.28
CA PHE A 416 6.54 17.66 13.43
C PHE A 416 5.27 18.45 13.12
N ARG A 417 5.20 19.08 11.94
CA ARG A 417 4.05 19.89 11.51
C ARG A 417 2.79 19.05 11.37
N GLN A 418 2.90 17.85 10.82
CA GLN A 418 1.78 16.96 10.60
C GLN A 418 1.48 16.02 11.78
N HIS A 419 2.38 15.98 12.76
CA HIS A 419 2.32 15.07 13.90
C HIS A 419 2.37 13.57 13.53
N LEU A 420 3.20 13.20 12.56
CA LEU A 420 3.28 11.83 12.04
C LEU A 420 4.01 10.89 13.01
N SER A 421 3.47 9.70 13.21
CA SER A 421 4.17 8.59 13.86
C SER A 421 5.03 7.80 12.86
N PHE A 422 5.89 6.90 13.35
CA PHE A 422 6.68 6.04 12.47
C PHE A 422 5.77 5.19 11.57
N GLY A 423 4.70 4.61 12.13
CA GLY A 423 3.74 3.78 11.41
C GLY A 423 2.83 4.52 10.44
N ASP A 424 2.62 5.82 10.63
CA ASP A 424 1.94 6.65 9.62
C ASP A 424 2.80 6.81 8.36
N MET A 425 4.12 6.81 8.51
CA MET A 425 5.08 7.05 7.44
C MET A 425 5.57 5.75 6.79
N LEU A 426 5.90 4.73 7.58
CA LEU A 426 6.57 3.51 7.13
C LEU A 426 5.93 2.26 7.80
N PRO A 427 4.63 2.00 7.56
CA PRO A 427 3.90 0.92 8.23
C PRO A 427 4.43 -0.49 7.96
N VAL A 428 4.92 -0.76 6.74
CA VAL A 428 5.47 -2.07 6.37
C VAL A 428 6.82 -2.28 7.06
N LEU A 429 7.70 -1.29 7.02
CA LEU A 429 8.98 -1.35 7.72
C LEU A 429 8.80 -1.49 9.23
N GLU A 430 7.84 -0.78 9.83
CA GLU A 430 7.48 -0.97 11.24
C GLU A 430 7.02 -2.39 11.54
N HIS A 431 6.16 -2.94 10.69
CA HIS A 431 5.69 -4.32 10.84
C HIS A 431 6.85 -5.33 10.81
N ASP A 432 7.77 -5.18 9.85
CA ASP A 432 8.88 -6.11 9.63
C ASP A 432 9.97 -6.00 10.71
N LEU A 433 10.26 -4.79 11.20
CA LEU A 433 11.20 -4.58 12.30
C LEU A 433 10.62 -4.98 13.66
N GLY A 434 9.31 -4.84 13.82
CA GLY A 434 8.61 -4.96 15.10
C GLY A 434 8.98 -3.85 16.10
N ALA A 435 8.28 -3.83 17.23
CA ALA A 435 8.44 -2.78 18.24
C ALA A 435 9.88 -2.68 18.79
N GLU A 436 10.56 -3.81 19.00
CA GLU A 436 11.95 -3.82 19.46
C GLU A 436 12.93 -3.29 18.40
N GLY A 437 12.76 -3.69 17.12
CA GLY A 437 13.64 -3.28 16.03
C GLY A 437 13.57 -1.79 15.76
N ILE A 438 12.36 -1.22 15.72
CA ILE A 438 12.16 0.23 15.57
C ILE A 438 12.77 0.96 16.76
N THR A 439 12.50 0.50 17.97
CA THR A 439 13.04 1.13 19.18
C THR A 439 14.58 1.11 19.15
N ARG A 440 15.20 0.00 18.76
CA ARG A 440 16.65 -0.11 18.58
C ARG A 440 17.19 0.89 17.55
N TRP A 441 16.50 1.07 16.43
CA TRP A 441 16.87 2.06 15.43
C TRP A 441 16.77 3.49 15.97
N LEU A 442 15.63 3.87 16.56
CA LEU A 442 15.43 5.21 17.11
C LEU A 442 16.44 5.52 18.22
N LEU A 443 16.74 4.58 19.12
CA LEU A 443 17.77 4.79 20.15
C LEU A 443 19.15 5.00 19.54
N SER A 444 19.51 4.25 18.50
CA SER A 444 20.77 4.47 17.80
C SER A 444 20.82 5.81 17.06
N PHE A 445 19.66 6.34 16.65
CA PHE A 445 19.54 7.68 16.07
C PHE A 445 19.66 8.79 17.11
N LEU A 446 19.34 8.53 18.39
CA LEU A 446 19.54 9.48 19.48
C LEU A 446 21.01 9.72 19.82
N VAL A 447 21.91 8.81 19.48
CA VAL A 447 23.37 9.01 19.62
C VAL A 447 24.03 9.39 18.29
N HIS A 448 23.24 9.71 17.27
CA HIS A 448 23.75 10.06 15.94
C HIS A 448 24.44 11.46 15.95
N PRO A 449 25.51 11.69 15.16
CA PRO A 449 26.22 12.97 15.15
C PRO A 449 25.35 14.17 14.73
N ARG A 450 24.38 13.96 13.85
CA ARG A 450 23.49 15.02 13.32
C ARG A 450 22.35 15.34 14.29
N ALA A 451 22.22 16.60 14.69
CA ALA A 451 21.20 17.07 15.62
C ALA A 451 19.76 16.84 15.13
N ASP A 452 19.51 17.03 13.83
CA ASP A 452 18.17 16.83 13.25
C ASP A 452 17.71 15.37 13.35
N THR A 453 18.63 14.42 13.14
CA THR A 453 18.39 12.97 13.32
C THR A 453 18.03 12.65 14.77
N ARG A 454 18.76 13.20 15.75
CA ARG A 454 18.46 13.00 17.17
C ARG A 454 17.09 13.57 17.55
N LEU A 455 16.79 14.79 17.07
CA LEU A 455 15.54 15.48 17.37
C LEU A 455 14.33 14.70 16.85
N VAL A 456 14.36 14.24 15.59
CA VAL A 456 13.25 13.47 15.02
C VAL A 456 13.13 12.09 15.68
N ALA A 457 14.25 11.45 16.03
CA ALA A 457 14.22 10.18 16.74
C ALA A 457 13.60 10.30 18.13
N ALA A 458 13.92 11.35 18.89
CA ALA A 458 13.35 11.58 20.22
C ALA A 458 11.84 11.83 20.15
N TYR A 459 11.40 12.60 19.15
CA TYR A 459 9.99 12.81 18.88
C TYR A 459 9.25 11.50 18.57
N LEU A 460 9.79 10.71 17.64
CA LEU A 460 9.18 9.44 17.23
C LEU A 460 9.17 8.41 18.35
N LEU A 461 10.22 8.37 19.17
CA LEU A 461 10.30 7.52 20.36
C LEU A 461 9.18 7.84 21.35
N GLY A 462 8.83 9.13 21.52
CA GLY A 462 7.69 9.56 22.34
C GLY A 462 6.32 9.16 21.77
N LYS A 463 6.22 8.92 20.45
CA LYS A 463 4.97 8.54 19.77
C LYS A 463 4.72 7.03 19.73
N LEU A 464 5.73 6.18 19.95
CA LEU A 464 5.56 4.71 19.96
C LEU A 464 4.64 4.18 21.08
N GLY A 465 4.34 4.97 22.12
CA GLY A 465 3.34 4.63 23.15
C GLY A 465 3.73 3.49 24.10
N GLY A 466 4.90 2.86 23.91
CA GLY A 466 5.46 1.81 24.76
C GLY A 466 6.98 1.91 24.84
N VAL A 467 7.57 1.34 25.90
CA VAL A 467 9.03 1.27 26.08
C VAL A 467 9.44 -0.19 25.99
N VAL A 468 10.15 -0.51 24.91
CA VAL A 468 10.81 -1.80 24.73
C VAL A 468 12.30 -1.52 24.76
N VAL A 469 13.01 -1.97 25.79
CA VAL A 469 14.47 -1.82 25.84
C VAL A 469 15.11 -3.02 25.17
N PRO A 470 15.76 -2.85 24.00
CA PRO A 470 16.41 -3.95 23.34
C PRO A 470 17.53 -4.49 24.23
N GLU A 471 17.60 -5.81 24.37
CA GLU A 471 18.59 -6.46 25.24
C GLU A 471 20.01 -6.11 24.78
N GLY A 472 20.89 -5.80 25.74
CA GLY A 472 22.30 -5.47 25.48
C GLY A 472 22.56 -4.12 24.81
N PHE A 473 21.54 -3.35 24.41
CA PHE A 473 21.74 -2.08 23.71
C PHE A 473 22.51 -1.06 24.56
N LEU A 474 22.09 -0.81 25.80
CA LEU A 474 22.75 0.15 26.69
C LEU A 474 24.15 -0.31 27.12
N ALA A 475 24.39 -1.63 27.15
CA ALA A 475 25.71 -2.19 27.44
C ALA A 475 26.70 -2.02 26.29
N ALA A 476 26.21 -1.95 25.05
CA ALA A 476 27.04 -1.73 23.86
C ALA A 476 27.47 -0.27 23.67
N LEU A 477 26.82 0.68 24.35
CA LEU A 477 27.14 2.10 24.27
C LEU A 477 28.29 2.47 25.22
N SER A 478 29.12 3.43 24.80
CA SER A 478 30.07 4.06 25.71
C SER A 478 29.36 4.80 26.85
N ALA A 479 30.14 5.19 27.84
CA ALA A 479 29.62 5.88 29.01
C ALA A 479 29.10 7.28 28.64
N GLU A 480 29.81 7.97 27.74
CA GLU A 480 29.47 9.26 27.15
C GLU A 480 28.24 9.17 26.24
N GLN A 481 28.08 8.07 25.49
CA GLN A 481 26.88 7.82 24.66
C GLN A 481 25.63 7.62 25.50
N VAL A 482 25.74 6.90 26.62
CA VAL A 482 24.61 6.73 27.54
C VAL A 482 24.23 8.06 28.18
N ASP A 483 25.21 8.88 28.54
CA ASP A 483 24.94 10.21 29.10
C ASP A 483 24.26 11.11 28.05
N ALA A 484 24.77 11.13 26.81
CA ALA A 484 24.17 11.86 25.71
C ALA A 484 22.74 11.38 25.41
N LEU A 485 22.51 10.07 25.41
CA LEU A 485 21.20 9.46 25.24
C LEU A 485 20.22 9.94 26.32
N ALA A 486 20.61 9.94 27.60
CA ALA A 486 19.77 10.41 28.71
C ALA A 486 19.37 11.88 28.53
N HIS A 487 20.32 12.71 28.12
CA HIS A 487 20.07 14.13 27.82
C HIS A 487 19.15 14.32 26.60
N GLU A 488 19.31 13.57 25.52
CA GLU A 488 18.40 13.65 24.35
C GLU A 488 16.99 13.17 24.67
N ILE A 489 16.85 12.16 25.54
CA ILE A 489 15.54 11.67 25.98
C ILE A 489 14.78 12.78 26.70
N ILE A 490 15.40 13.45 27.67
CA ILE A 490 14.78 14.57 28.40
C ILE A 490 14.56 15.77 27.46
N GLY A 491 15.56 16.07 26.63
CA GLY A 491 15.54 17.21 25.72
C GLY A 491 14.53 17.09 24.58
N GLY A 492 14.22 15.87 24.11
CA GLY A 492 13.52 15.62 22.85
C GLY A 492 12.24 14.77 22.94
N VAL A 493 12.11 13.86 23.91
CA VAL A 493 10.92 13.01 24.04
C VAL A 493 9.77 13.81 24.64
N THR A 494 8.57 13.71 24.06
CA THR A 494 7.39 14.46 24.49
C THR A 494 6.50 13.70 25.47
N ASN A 495 6.65 12.37 25.54
CA ASN A 495 5.86 11.51 26.42
C ASN A 495 6.58 11.34 27.78
N PRO A 496 5.99 11.83 28.89
CA PRO A 496 6.62 11.77 30.22
C PRO A 496 6.90 10.36 30.73
N ASP A 497 5.96 9.42 30.53
CA ASP A 497 6.14 8.03 30.94
C ASP A 497 7.29 7.37 30.17
N THR A 498 7.48 7.74 28.91
CA THR A 498 8.59 7.26 28.09
C THR A 498 9.93 7.78 28.63
N VAL A 499 10.02 9.08 28.94
CA VAL A 499 11.23 9.69 29.54
C VAL A 499 11.63 8.96 30.83
N VAL A 500 10.70 8.83 31.78
CA VAL A 500 10.98 8.23 33.09
C VAL A 500 11.38 6.77 32.95
N ARG A 501 10.65 5.99 32.14
CA ARG A 501 10.96 4.56 31.94
C ARG A 501 12.36 4.37 31.36
N TRP A 502 12.78 5.19 30.39
CA TRP A 502 14.13 5.11 29.86
C TRP A 502 15.20 5.44 30.89
N LEU A 503 15.01 6.49 31.70
CA LEU A 503 15.95 6.82 32.77
C LEU A 503 16.05 5.68 33.79
N VAL A 504 14.91 5.08 34.19
CA VAL A 504 14.87 3.91 35.06
C VAL A 504 15.64 2.74 34.45
N HIS A 505 15.46 2.46 33.17
CA HIS A 505 16.19 1.39 32.49
C HIS A 505 17.70 1.65 32.38
N ILE A 506 18.11 2.91 32.16
CA ILE A 506 19.52 3.30 32.21
C ILE A 506 20.08 3.02 33.61
N ALA A 507 19.40 3.44 34.68
CA ALA A 507 19.86 3.15 36.05
C ALA A 507 19.96 1.64 36.35
N GLN A 508 19.03 0.83 35.83
CA GLN A 508 19.03 -0.62 36.01
C GLN A 508 20.16 -1.32 35.25
N GLN A 509 20.44 -0.92 34.01
CA GLN A 509 21.41 -1.62 33.14
C GLN A 509 22.82 -1.00 33.19
N ARG A 510 22.95 0.25 33.61
CA ARG A 510 24.20 1.03 33.66
C ARG A 510 24.37 1.64 35.06
N PRO A 511 24.72 0.83 36.08
CA PRO A 511 24.88 1.32 37.45
C PRO A 511 26.01 2.35 37.58
N ASP A 512 26.98 2.36 36.65
CA ASP A 512 28.02 3.38 36.52
C ASP A 512 27.47 4.78 36.18
N ARG A 513 26.21 4.88 35.72
CA ARG A 513 25.51 6.12 35.37
C ARG A 513 24.37 6.49 36.32
N LEU A 514 24.29 5.82 37.47
CA LEU A 514 23.23 6.04 38.44
C LEU A 514 23.19 7.47 38.98
N ASP A 515 24.35 8.11 39.19
CA ASP A 515 24.43 9.49 39.68
C ASP A 515 23.85 10.49 38.67
N LEU A 516 24.16 10.33 37.38
CA LEU A 516 23.58 11.16 36.32
C LEU A 516 22.06 11.00 36.28
N VAL A 517 21.57 9.75 36.23
CA VAL A 517 20.14 9.46 36.19
C VAL A 517 19.42 10.02 37.41
N GLN A 518 20.03 9.89 38.59
CA GLN A 518 19.49 10.46 39.82
C GLN A 518 19.34 11.98 39.70
N ASN A 519 20.39 12.68 39.27
CA ASN A 519 20.34 14.15 39.14
C ASN A 519 19.26 14.57 38.14
N LEU A 520 19.20 13.93 36.97
CA LEU A 520 18.18 14.21 35.95
C LEU A 520 16.75 13.95 36.46
N LEU A 521 16.53 12.85 37.18
CA LEU A 521 15.22 12.54 37.77
C LEU A 521 14.81 13.56 38.83
N LEU A 522 15.74 13.99 39.70
CA LEU A 522 15.44 14.90 40.81
C LEU A 522 15.33 16.37 40.36
N GLU A 523 16.21 16.82 39.46
CA GLU A 523 16.31 18.24 39.06
C GLU A 523 15.37 18.63 37.91
N ASP A 524 15.03 17.69 37.03
CA ASP A 524 14.20 17.99 35.85
C ASP A 524 12.89 17.21 35.87
N VAL A 525 12.95 15.88 35.94
CA VAL A 525 11.77 15.05 35.64
C VAL A 525 10.76 15.03 36.80
N ALA A 526 11.18 14.98 38.06
CA ALA A 526 10.28 14.98 39.21
C ALA A 526 9.51 16.31 39.37
N GLU A 527 10.12 17.42 38.96
CA GLU A 527 9.45 18.72 38.97
C GLU A 527 8.46 18.84 37.81
N ASP A 528 8.86 18.45 36.60
CA ASP A 528 8.01 18.59 35.41
C ASP A 528 6.91 17.51 35.32
N TYR A 529 7.19 16.29 35.76
CA TYR A 529 6.34 15.09 35.56
C TYR A 529 6.24 14.20 36.81
N PRO A 530 5.69 14.72 37.92
CA PRO A 530 5.68 14.01 39.20
C PRO A 530 4.92 12.67 39.16
N ALA A 531 3.80 12.57 38.44
CA ALA A 531 3.01 11.36 38.37
C ALA A 531 3.68 10.28 37.49
N ALA A 532 4.30 10.67 36.38
CA ALA A 532 5.11 9.78 35.56
C ALA A 532 6.31 9.24 36.36
N CYS A 533 6.98 10.10 37.15
CA CYS A 533 8.02 9.70 38.07
C CYS A 533 7.53 8.66 39.08
N ARG A 534 6.37 8.86 39.73
CA ARG A 534 5.79 7.86 40.65
C ARG A 534 5.53 6.52 39.95
N ARG A 535 4.94 6.54 38.75
CA ARG A 535 4.68 5.33 37.96
C ARG A 535 5.97 4.61 37.58
N GLY A 536 7.01 5.33 37.16
CA GLY A 536 8.31 4.76 36.85
C GLY A 536 9.05 4.21 38.07
N MET A 537 9.01 4.91 39.20
CA MET A 537 9.58 4.44 40.47
C MET A 537 8.88 3.18 41.02
N ALA A 538 7.63 2.91 40.62
CA ALA A 538 6.94 1.67 40.95
C ALA A 538 7.50 0.45 40.18
N LEU A 539 8.25 0.67 39.09
CA LEU A 539 8.92 -0.40 38.34
C LEU A 539 10.25 -0.83 38.98
N LEU A 540 10.78 -0.04 39.92
CA LEU A 540 12.01 -0.36 40.64
C LEU A 540 11.72 -1.33 41.81
N PRO A 541 12.65 -2.25 42.13
CA PRO A 541 12.46 -3.22 43.19
C PRO A 541 12.25 -2.55 44.56
N THR A 542 11.33 -3.10 45.34
CA THR A 542 11.00 -2.64 46.71
C THR A 542 11.85 -3.32 47.78
N SER A 543 12.36 -4.52 47.48
CA SER A 543 13.10 -5.41 48.39
C SER A 543 13.62 -6.61 47.61
N GLY A 544 14.80 -7.15 47.95
CA GLY A 544 15.28 -8.42 47.37
C GLY A 544 16.78 -8.65 47.59
N PRO A 545 17.25 -9.91 47.58
CA PRO A 545 18.66 -10.25 47.74
C PRO A 545 19.52 -9.83 46.53
N ASP A 546 18.93 -9.78 45.32
CA ASP A 546 19.59 -9.35 44.07
C ASP A 546 19.27 -7.90 43.67
N ALA A 547 18.52 -7.15 44.50
CA ALA A 547 18.21 -5.75 44.23
C ALA A 547 19.39 -4.86 44.66
N LEU A 548 20.12 -4.32 43.67
CA LEU A 548 21.24 -3.40 43.86
C LEU A 548 20.82 -2.24 44.81
N ALA A 549 21.38 -2.17 46.02
CA ALA A 549 20.96 -1.23 47.07
C ALA A 549 20.87 0.25 46.60
N ALA A 550 21.67 0.62 45.61
CA ALA A 550 21.66 1.94 44.98
C ALA A 550 20.32 2.27 44.28
N LEU A 551 19.64 1.30 43.67
CA LEU A 551 18.32 1.51 43.04
C LEU A 551 17.21 1.74 44.07
N ILE A 552 17.30 1.07 45.22
CA ILE A 552 16.38 1.29 46.35
C ILE A 552 16.59 2.70 46.91
N ALA A 553 17.84 3.12 47.08
CA ALA A 553 18.18 4.46 47.54
C ALA A 553 17.69 5.54 46.56
N LEU A 554 17.90 5.35 45.24
CA LEU A 554 17.37 6.23 44.21
C LEU A 554 15.85 6.38 44.32
N ARG A 555 15.13 5.25 44.37
CA ARG A 555 13.68 5.21 44.51
C ARG A 555 13.20 5.97 45.74
N ALA A 556 13.82 5.73 46.90
CA ALA A 556 13.47 6.40 48.14
C ALA A 556 13.65 7.93 48.03
N ARG A 557 14.80 8.38 47.50
CA ARG A 557 15.09 9.83 47.34
C ARG A 557 14.09 10.52 46.42
N VAL A 558 13.78 9.93 45.26
CA VAL A 558 12.81 10.50 44.31
C VAL A 558 11.42 10.56 44.95
N LEU A 559 10.97 9.50 45.64
CA LEU A 559 9.67 9.50 46.30
C LEU A 559 9.58 10.53 47.44
N THR A 560 10.63 10.68 48.26
CA THR A 560 10.67 11.70 49.31
C THR A 560 10.53 13.10 48.74
N GLN A 561 11.24 13.43 47.66
CA GLN A 561 11.10 14.75 47.01
C GLN A 561 9.69 14.98 46.45
N LEU A 562 9.08 13.95 45.84
CA LEU A 562 7.72 14.04 45.33
C LEU A 562 6.69 14.23 46.45
N ASP A 563 6.88 13.57 47.59
CA ASP A 563 6.02 13.72 48.77
C ASP A 563 6.16 15.12 49.42
N GLU A 564 7.38 15.66 49.45
CA GLU A 564 7.64 17.04 49.87
C GLU A 564 6.96 18.06 48.93
N ALA A 565 7.05 17.84 47.63
CA ALA A 565 6.40 18.68 46.62
C ALA A 565 4.86 18.64 46.74
N ASP A 566 4.28 17.46 46.94
CA ASP A 566 2.84 17.30 47.17
C ASP A 566 2.39 18.01 48.46
N ALA A 567 3.19 17.92 49.54
CA ALA A 567 2.90 18.64 50.78
C ALA A 567 2.91 20.17 50.59
N VAL A 568 3.74 20.70 49.69
CA VAL A 568 3.72 22.11 49.30
C VAL A 568 2.49 22.41 48.43
N HIS A 569 2.16 21.55 47.47
CA HIS A 569 1.00 21.71 46.59
C HIS A 569 -0.34 21.72 47.36
N GLU A 570 -0.51 20.79 48.31
CA GLU A 570 -1.71 20.69 49.14
C GLU A 570 -1.85 21.90 50.07
N ARG A 571 -0.74 22.41 50.62
CA ARG A 571 -0.74 23.70 51.35
C ARG A 571 -1.18 24.86 50.45
N ALA A 572 -0.72 24.91 49.20
CA ALA A 572 -1.12 25.93 48.25
C ALA A 572 -2.59 25.81 47.81
N ARG A 573 -3.14 24.59 47.72
CA ARG A 573 -4.56 24.34 47.40
C ARG A 573 -5.52 24.84 48.48
N GLN A 574 -5.07 24.95 49.73
CA GLN A 574 -5.86 25.49 50.83
C GLN A 574 -6.04 27.02 50.73
N VAL A 575 -5.36 27.69 49.79
CA VAL A 575 -5.46 29.14 49.54
C VAL A 575 -6.24 29.38 48.24
N GLY A 576 -7.52 29.78 48.35
CA GLY A 576 -8.43 29.95 47.21
C GLY A 576 -7.94 30.90 46.11
N ASP A 577 -7.23 31.97 46.47
CA ASP A 577 -6.69 32.95 45.52
C ASP A 577 -5.59 32.37 44.62
N VAL A 578 -4.84 31.39 45.14
CA VAL A 578 -3.76 30.70 44.40
C VAL A 578 -4.33 29.78 43.32
N ILE A 579 -5.54 29.24 43.52
CA ILE A 579 -6.23 28.39 42.54
C ILE A 579 -6.82 29.24 41.41
N ALA A 580 -7.44 30.37 41.74
CA ALA A 580 -8.11 31.25 40.77
C ALA A 580 -7.15 31.88 39.75
N LEU A 581 -5.88 32.05 40.12
CA LEU A 581 -4.84 32.68 39.30
C LEU A 581 -3.95 31.69 38.52
N ARG A 582 -4.23 30.37 38.55
CA ARG A 582 -3.34 29.38 37.91
C ARG A 582 -3.33 29.52 36.37
N PRO A 583 -2.14 29.70 35.74
CA PRO A 583 -2.00 29.81 34.28
C PRO A 583 -2.47 28.57 33.49
N ALA A 584 -2.56 27.42 34.15
CA ALA A 584 -2.78 26.10 33.53
C ALA A 584 -4.12 25.91 32.80
N ARG A 585 -5.14 26.76 33.06
CA ARG A 585 -6.48 26.58 32.48
C ARG A 585 -6.50 26.70 30.95
N ARG A 586 -5.72 27.62 30.39
CA ARG A 586 -5.65 27.83 28.93
C ARG A 586 -4.88 26.72 28.23
N ALA A 587 -3.72 26.35 28.77
CA ALA A 587 -2.90 25.25 28.25
C ALA A 587 -3.65 23.90 28.30
N TRP A 588 -4.44 23.66 29.35
CA TRP A 588 -5.30 22.47 29.45
C TRP A 588 -6.33 22.40 28.31
N HIS A 589 -7.00 23.51 27.99
CA HIS A 589 -7.94 23.56 26.87
C HIS A 589 -7.26 23.34 25.51
N GLU A 590 -6.07 23.91 25.29
CA GLU A 590 -5.32 23.74 24.04
C GLU A 590 -4.85 22.28 23.84
N VAL A 591 -4.42 21.62 24.91
CA VAL A 591 -4.02 20.20 24.91
C VAL A 591 -5.22 19.29 24.68
N GLN A 592 -6.35 19.56 25.36
CA GLN A 592 -7.59 18.83 25.14
C GLN A 592 -8.04 18.90 23.68
N ASN A 593 -8.00 20.09 23.07
CA ASN A 593 -8.33 20.26 21.64
C ASN A 593 -7.37 19.49 20.72
N ARG A 594 -6.07 19.46 21.04
CA ARG A 594 -5.07 18.69 20.28
C ARG A 594 -5.33 17.19 20.34
N LEU A 595 -5.57 16.64 21.52
CA LEU A 595 -5.91 15.22 21.66
C LEU A 595 -7.19 14.85 20.91
N PHE A 596 -8.20 15.72 20.92
CA PHE A 596 -9.40 15.50 20.11
C PHE A 596 -9.10 15.46 18.62
N GLN A 597 -8.20 16.34 18.14
CA GLN A 597 -7.78 16.33 16.74
C GLN A 597 -6.95 15.09 16.40
N GLU A 598 -6.03 14.65 17.27
CA GLU A 598 -5.22 13.44 17.08
C GLU A 598 -6.11 12.19 17.08
N SER A 599 -6.98 12.02 18.08
CA SER A 599 -7.96 10.92 18.13
C SER A 599 -8.89 10.90 16.92
N ALA A 600 -9.32 12.08 16.44
CA ALA A 600 -10.13 12.19 15.24
C ALA A 600 -9.35 11.83 13.96
N ARG A 601 -8.03 12.03 13.91
CA ARG A 601 -7.16 11.57 12.81
C ARG A 601 -6.93 10.08 12.89
N ASP A 602 -6.59 9.54 14.06
CA ASP A 602 -6.39 8.11 14.29
C ASP A 602 -7.65 7.31 13.92
N ALA A 603 -8.83 7.81 14.29
CA ALA A 603 -10.11 7.20 13.89
C ALA A 603 -10.35 7.22 12.37
N ARG A 604 -9.78 8.18 11.64
CA ARG A 604 -9.85 8.26 10.17
C ARG A 604 -8.82 7.36 9.50
N SER A 605 -7.60 7.27 10.04
CA SER A 605 -6.50 6.49 9.46
C SER A 605 -6.57 5.00 9.81
N SER A 606 -7.18 4.60 10.93
CA SER A 606 -7.18 3.20 11.40
C SER A 606 -8.11 2.25 10.63
N GLY A 607 -8.69 2.65 9.50
CA GLY A 607 -9.68 1.84 8.74
C GLY A 607 -11.03 1.62 9.44
N ARG A 608 -11.21 2.09 10.69
CA ARG A 608 -12.47 2.00 11.46
C ARG A 608 -13.50 3.05 11.05
N TYR A 609 -13.12 3.98 10.19
CA TYR A 609 -13.93 5.11 9.73
C TYR A 609 -15.26 4.69 9.07
N VAL A 610 -15.29 3.54 8.38
CA VAL A 610 -16.51 3.02 7.75
C VAL A 610 -17.59 2.73 8.80
N PHE A 611 -17.22 2.20 9.98
CA PHE A 611 -18.16 1.98 11.10
C PHE A 611 -18.50 3.28 11.85
N ALA A 612 -17.52 4.17 12.03
CA ALA A 612 -17.74 5.46 12.71
C ALA A 612 -18.67 6.39 11.92
N SER A 613 -18.70 6.29 10.58
CA SER A 613 -19.62 7.06 9.72
C SER A 613 -21.11 6.73 9.93
N VAL A 614 -21.40 5.59 10.57
CA VAL A 614 -22.76 5.14 10.91
C VAL A 614 -23.18 5.62 12.31
N VAL A 615 -22.22 6.04 13.14
CA VAL A 615 -22.46 6.52 14.52
C VAL A 615 -22.50 8.05 14.51
N THR A 616 -23.70 8.61 14.46
CA THR A 616 -23.94 10.07 14.34
C THR A 616 -23.63 10.87 15.60
N MET A 617 -23.40 10.21 16.74
CA MET A 617 -23.03 10.86 18.00
C MET A 617 -22.02 10.04 18.78
N VAL A 618 -20.88 10.65 19.10
CA VAL A 618 -19.92 10.15 20.09
C VAL A 618 -20.15 10.95 21.38
N PRO A 619 -20.73 10.36 22.44
CA PRO A 619 -20.89 11.06 23.71
C PRO A 619 -19.53 11.20 24.40
N ILE A 620 -19.13 12.44 24.68
CA ILE A 620 -17.94 12.74 25.48
C ILE A 620 -18.37 12.84 26.94
N ALA A 621 -18.04 11.83 27.75
CA ALA A 621 -18.14 11.95 29.20
C ALA A 621 -16.99 12.83 29.69
N ARG A 622 -17.30 14.06 30.14
CA ARG A 622 -16.37 14.87 30.93
C ARG A 622 -16.24 14.22 32.30
N GLY A 623 -15.01 14.14 32.83
CA GLY A 623 -14.72 13.50 34.11
C GLY A 623 -15.66 13.96 35.24
N GLU A 624 -15.84 13.06 36.22
CA GLU A 624 -16.86 13.10 37.28
C GLU A 624 -16.96 14.43 38.06
N ALA A 625 -15.95 15.30 38.00
CA ALA A 625 -15.92 16.58 38.71
C ALA A 625 -16.74 17.72 38.06
N THR A 626 -17.38 17.53 36.90
CA THR A 626 -18.06 18.64 36.19
C THR A 626 -19.49 18.40 35.72
N ALA A 627 -20.08 17.22 35.96
CA ALA A 627 -21.49 16.99 35.68
C ALA A 627 -22.32 17.22 36.96
N PRO A 628 -23.26 18.19 37.01
CA PRO A 628 -24.27 18.18 38.04
C PRO A 628 -25.10 16.89 37.86
N GLN A 629 -25.09 16.01 38.86
CA GLN A 629 -25.99 14.87 38.91
C GLN A 629 -27.42 15.38 38.90
N LEU A 630 -28.10 15.26 37.77
CA LEU A 630 -29.55 15.44 37.72
C LEU A 630 -30.20 14.18 38.32
N PRO A 631 -31.14 14.33 39.26
CA PRO A 631 -31.77 13.20 39.91
C PRO A 631 -32.70 12.49 38.92
N GLY A 632 -32.41 11.21 38.61
CA GLY A 632 -33.33 10.33 37.90
C GLY A 632 -32.77 9.64 36.64
N ASP A 633 -31.63 10.09 36.11
CA ASP A 633 -31.01 9.42 34.97
C ASP A 633 -30.01 8.36 35.45
N GLU A 634 -30.31 7.08 35.22
CA GLU A 634 -29.29 6.03 35.30
C GLU A 634 -28.22 6.32 34.23
N PRO A 635 -26.94 6.52 34.61
CA PRO A 635 -25.91 6.76 33.62
C PRO A 635 -25.77 5.54 32.73
N VAL A 636 -25.93 5.74 31.43
CA VAL A 636 -25.61 4.72 30.43
C VAL A 636 -24.15 4.33 30.63
N ARG A 637 -23.93 3.10 31.12
CA ARG A 637 -22.59 2.56 31.36
C ARG A 637 -21.92 2.23 30.02
N PHE A 638 -21.34 3.23 29.39
CA PHE A 638 -20.26 2.99 28.44
C PHE A 638 -18.99 2.67 29.24
N GLU A 639 -18.10 1.83 28.69
CA GLU A 639 -16.73 1.71 29.20
C GLU A 639 -16.12 3.12 29.19
N THR A 640 -15.90 3.68 30.38
CA THR A 640 -15.30 4.99 30.55
C THR A 640 -13.83 4.91 30.16
N PHE A 641 -13.52 5.31 28.93
CA PHE A 641 -12.14 5.61 28.53
C PHE A 641 -11.72 6.93 29.18
N SER A 642 -11.13 6.86 30.38
CA SER A 642 -10.45 8.00 30.99
C SER A 642 -8.99 8.04 30.51
N SER A 643 -8.65 9.00 29.67
CA SER A 643 -7.24 9.32 29.38
C SER A 643 -6.81 10.52 30.23
N GLY A 644 -5.84 10.33 31.11
CA GLY A 644 -5.15 11.42 31.80
C GLY A 644 -3.96 11.91 30.97
N ILE A 645 -3.71 13.21 30.97
CA ILE A 645 -2.52 13.81 30.35
C ILE A 645 -1.76 14.52 31.44
N GLU A 646 -0.45 14.30 31.46
CA GLU A 646 0.47 15.03 32.31
C GLU A 646 1.20 16.07 31.47
N LEU A 647 1.15 17.32 31.91
CA LEU A 647 1.80 18.45 31.25
C LEU A 647 3.00 18.90 32.07
N PRO A 648 4.10 19.35 31.44
CA PRO A 648 5.29 19.76 32.17
C PRO A 648 4.96 20.97 33.04
N LEU A 649 5.21 20.87 34.34
CA LEU A 649 4.89 21.95 35.28
C LEU A 649 5.57 23.27 34.88
N ARG A 650 6.86 23.24 34.52
CA ARG A 650 7.59 24.44 34.09
C ARG A 650 7.04 24.98 32.77
N GLU A 651 6.58 24.14 31.84
CA GLU A 651 5.97 24.64 30.59
C GLU A 651 4.71 25.48 30.86
N LEU A 652 3.95 25.14 31.91
CA LEU A 652 2.73 25.87 32.29
C LEU A 652 3.01 27.18 33.02
N ILE A 653 4.10 27.25 33.78
CA ILE A 653 4.45 28.40 34.63
C ILE A 653 5.40 29.35 33.89
N ASP A 654 6.46 28.81 33.28
CA ASP A 654 7.48 29.51 32.52
C ASP A 654 7.91 28.70 31.28
N PRO A 655 7.20 28.88 30.14
CA PRO A 655 7.51 28.19 28.90
C PRO A 655 8.94 28.47 28.38
N LEU A 656 9.53 29.62 28.73
CA LEU A 656 10.87 29.99 28.26
C LEU A 656 11.93 29.20 29.01
N ILE A 657 11.82 29.10 30.34
CA ILE A 657 12.72 28.27 31.16
C ILE A 657 12.62 26.80 30.74
N PHE A 658 11.40 26.29 30.53
CA PHE A 658 11.22 24.90 30.08
C PHE A 658 11.90 24.65 28.73
N ARG A 659 11.65 25.51 27.73
CA ARG A 659 12.29 25.39 26.40
C ARG A 659 13.81 25.54 26.49
N ALA A 660 14.31 26.47 27.32
CA ALA A 660 15.73 26.67 27.54
C ALA A 660 16.39 25.44 28.19
N SER A 661 15.72 24.80 29.15
CA SER A 661 16.20 23.54 29.74
C SER A 661 16.33 22.45 28.67
N ARG A 662 15.29 22.23 27.86
CA ARG A 662 15.33 21.24 26.77
C ARG A 662 16.42 21.51 25.74
N VAL A 663 16.69 22.78 25.42
CA VAL A 663 17.83 23.17 24.56
C VAL A 663 19.16 22.83 25.25
N ARG A 664 19.30 23.11 26.55
CA ARG A 664 20.50 22.82 27.32
C ARG A 664 20.83 21.33 27.34
N HIS A 665 19.85 20.44 27.56
CA HIS A 665 20.10 19.00 27.50
C HIS A 665 20.57 18.56 26.10
N ARG A 666 19.94 19.05 25.02
CA ARG A 666 20.38 18.73 23.65
C ARG A 666 21.79 19.25 23.33
N GLN A 667 22.17 20.40 23.88
CA GLN A 667 23.54 20.92 23.76
C GLN A 667 24.55 20.09 24.57
N ALA A 668 24.17 19.63 25.77
CA ALA A 668 24.99 18.73 26.58
C ALA A 668 25.23 17.41 25.84
N ALA A 669 24.18 16.79 25.28
CA ALA A 669 24.30 15.60 24.46
C ALA A 669 25.21 15.81 23.24
N ALA A 670 25.03 16.91 22.50
CA ALA A 670 25.89 17.24 21.36
C ALA A 670 27.37 17.39 21.77
N THR A 671 27.64 17.97 22.93
CA THR A 671 29.00 18.16 23.46
C THR A 671 29.64 16.84 23.84
N LEU A 672 28.88 15.92 24.46
CA LEU A 672 29.34 14.58 24.84
C LEU A 672 29.68 13.75 23.60
N LEU A 673 28.80 13.73 22.59
CA LEU A 673 29.02 12.99 21.34
C LEU A 673 30.18 13.58 20.51
N ALA A 674 30.36 14.90 20.52
CA ALA A 674 31.48 15.54 19.84
C ALA A 674 32.83 15.19 20.49
N ARG A 675 32.88 15.06 21.83
CA ARG A 675 34.09 14.62 22.55
C ARG A 675 34.48 13.21 22.17
N GLU A 676 33.53 12.29 22.18
CA GLU A 676 33.76 10.89 21.81
C GLU A 676 34.26 10.76 20.37
N ALA A 677 33.74 11.54 19.42
CA ALA A 677 34.18 11.50 18.03
C ALA A 677 35.63 11.99 17.81
N HIS A 678 36.24 12.63 18.81
CA HIS A 678 37.63 13.12 18.77
C HIS A 678 38.62 12.22 19.51
N GLU A 679 38.13 11.21 20.24
CA GLU A 679 38.91 10.16 20.90
C GLU A 679 39.01 8.92 19.99
#